data_AF-A0A813JLN1-F1
#
_entry.id   AF-A0A813JLN1-F1
#
_cell.length_a   1.000
_cell.length_b   1.000
_cell.length_c   1.000
_cell.angle_alpha   90.00
_cell.angle_beta   90.00
_cell.angle_gamma   90.00
#
_symmetry.space_group_name_H-M   'P 1'
#
loop_
_entity.id
_entity.type
_entity.pdbx_description
1 polymer ?
#
loop_
_entity_poly.entity_id
_entity_poly.type
_entity_poly.pdbx_seq_one_letter_code
_entity_poly.pdbx_strand_id
1 'polypeptide(L)'
;MRVIPNEISYNAAISACEKGGQWQLALGLLSSMPNLGVVPNKITCSATISACEKGGRWQQALNLLSSMPDMRVVPNEITYSAAISACEKGGQWQLALNLLSLMPDVRLLPNEITHSAAISACEKCGQWQLALTLLSLMPEVRLVPNEITCSAAISACEKCGQWQLALNLLTQMPEARVVPNEFTYNAAISACETNGQWQLALNLLSLMPEVKLVPNVITYSAAISACSKGGQWQLALNLLSLMPEARVVPDEITYSAAISACSKGGQWQLALKLLNSMPAMSVIPNEVSYNSAMSACGMGGQWQLLSQMPDRRVVPNEITYNAAISACEKVGQWQGALVLLGRMPEARASPDEISLIASISACAPARQWRLALEVWREMIGLQVEPDEVSYNALITVCERSEQLDRGVQFLWESKERGVSLSAAFFPWALARLSVPDPDVISAAFDEVALKLSSSQLAPKELSIIAWAFGMLGVNNATLFHALIIQAVRQLESFTMGDLLKLAWGSAASGVDLELFMTIQNEVIARLEHVDLQSFSELSRAAFLQDTLGLLWASNFAGCCSNNLLTSARLVIRQAGAIMDRVHGPSSSPVFRSMGDLPCTEADQWQPASKPQTILDLPDRLVVFKPPGWEVYNQNTELQLSSFLQATLGKRFAILHDEEHQCGFLHRLDLPSSGLILAAKTYEAYYDLKVQLNAGEIARDYVILCHGWMRPCVKDIKAKVYWRGPSPTSAGDQGKPSLTRLKVAAHARHGATALSLVAVRIATGRRHQIRSHFAHVGHPTVCDGKYTAKATCQADQNICARNFLHRYRLAFKDLAGKSHEVMMPVPADLMVSLQRVTSRDFQSSETVHDWLTGSSLRSWQDYTPLMSNVGGKYSRHCLCCWWCWLLVFVVLVIMIVGVTVYCYCRCCECWCCCAVGCLGAVGVVRVIGVFVRSWCFWCSWCCCCYCCCRCCCCCVWWWW
;
A
#
# COMPACT_ATOMS: atom_id res chain seq x y z
N MET A 1 7.90 -30.96 86.75
CA MET A 1 8.43 -31.87 85.72
C MET A 1 8.79 -31.04 84.50
N ARG A 2 10.06 -30.98 84.08
CA ARG A 2 10.41 -30.46 82.74
C ARG A 2 10.08 -31.57 81.75
N VAL A 3 9.06 -31.37 80.92
CA VAL A 3 8.74 -32.29 79.84
C VAL A 3 9.81 -32.11 78.77
N ILE A 4 10.65 -33.11 78.57
CA ILE A 4 11.67 -33.10 77.52
C ILE A 4 10.95 -33.42 76.21
N PRO A 5 10.97 -32.52 75.20
CA PRO A 5 10.33 -32.78 73.92
C PRO A 5 10.95 -34.02 73.26
N ASN A 6 10.12 -34.95 72.82
CA ASN A 6 10.54 -36.14 72.11
C ASN A 6 10.31 -35.99 70.59
N GLU A 7 10.76 -36.97 69.81
CA GLU A 7 10.62 -37.03 68.35
C GLU A 7 9.17 -36.79 67.88
N ILE A 8 8.19 -37.38 68.57
CA ILE A 8 6.76 -37.26 68.24
C ILE A 8 6.26 -35.82 68.44
N SER A 9 6.73 -35.14 69.50
CA SER A 9 6.36 -33.75 69.79
C SER A 9 6.89 -32.79 68.72
N TYR A 10 8.12 -33.01 68.25
CA TYR A 10 8.70 -32.26 67.13
C TYR A 10 8.00 -32.53 65.81
N ASN A 11 7.69 -33.81 65.50
CA ASN A 11 6.93 -34.18 64.29
C ASN A 11 5.57 -33.48 64.23
N ALA A 12 4.85 -33.46 65.36
CA ALA A 12 3.54 -32.81 65.44
C ALA A 12 3.65 -31.29 65.28
N ALA A 13 4.65 -30.65 65.90
CA ALA A 13 4.86 -29.21 65.77
C ALA A 13 5.27 -28.80 64.35
N ILE A 14 6.16 -29.55 63.70
CA ILE A 14 6.60 -29.30 62.33
C ILE A 14 5.44 -29.56 61.34
N SER A 15 4.65 -30.61 61.53
CA SER A 15 3.44 -30.85 60.72
C SER A 15 2.37 -29.78 60.92
N ALA A 16 2.23 -29.21 62.11
CA ALA A 16 1.38 -28.04 62.34
C ALA A 16 1.91 -26.80 61.59
N CYS A 17 3.23 -26.58 61.58
CA CYS A 17 3.87 -25.52 60.80
C CYS A 17 3.67 -25.72 59.29
N GLU A 18 3.70 -26.97 58.81
CA GLU A 18 3.40 -27.34 57.42
C GLU A 18 1.95 -26.99 57.03
N LYS A 19 0.97 -27.25 57.90
CA LYS A 19 -0.42 -26.82 57.66
C LYS A 19 -0.59 -25.30 57.69
N GLY A 20 0.20 -24.60 58.51
CA GLY A 20 0.21 -23.15 58.61
C GLY A 20 1.10 -22.41 57.59
N GLY A 21 1.84 -23.10 56.72
CA GLY A 21 2.79 -22.48 55.79
C GLY A 21 3.98 -21.76 56.46
N GLN A 22 4.21 -22.00 57.76
CA GLN A 22 5.21 -21.30 58.59
C GLN A 22 6.60 -21.92 58.41
N TRP A 23 7.19 -21.75 57.22
CA TRP A 23 8.46 -22.38 56.84
C TRP A 23 9.65 -21.97 57.74
N GLN A 24 9.68 -20.73 58.23
CA GLN A 24 10.74 -20.23 59.12
C GLN A 24 10.75 -20.95 60.46
N LEU A 25 9.56 -21.14 61.04
CA LEU A 25 9.39 -21.86 62.30
C LEU A 25 9.68 -23.36 62.12
N ALA A 26 9.30 -23.95 60.98
CA ALA A 26 9.62 -25.34 60.66
C ALA A 26 11.14 -25.58 60.57
N LEU A 27 11.89 -24.73 59.86
CA LEU A 27 13.37 -24.80 59.78
C LEU A 27 14.04 -24.51 61.14
N GLY A 28 13.50 -23.55 61.91
CA GLY A 28 13.97 -23.25 63.26
C GLY A 28 13.78 -24.43 64.24
N LEU A 29 12.63 -25.10 64.17
CA LEU A 29 12.35 -26.29 64.97
C LEU A 29 13.28 -27.44 64.56
N LEU A 30 13.46 -27.69 63.26
CA LEU A 30 14.36 -28.72 62.74
C LEU A 30 15.82 -28.51 63.18
N SER A 31 16.33 -27.28 63.07
CA SER A 31 17.70 -26.93 63.50
C SER A 31 17.90 -26.99 65.02
N SER A 32 16.82 -26.90 65.82
CA SER A 32 16.88 -27.02 67.28
C SER A 32 16.91 -28.48 67.78
N MET A 33 16.53 -29.46 66.95
CA MET A 33 16.44 -30.88 67.36
C MET A 33 17.80 -31.48 67.78
N PRO A 34 18.91 -31.28 67.04
CA PRO A 34 20.21 -31.85 67.41
C PRO A 34 20.77 -31.28 68.72
N ASN A 35 20.50 -30.00 69.00
CA ASN A 35 20.94 -29.31 70.22
C ASN A 35 20.30 -29.89 71.49
N LEU A 36 19.18 -30.61 71.35
CA LEU A 36 18.43 -31.25 72.42
C LEU A 36 18.56 -32.79 72.39
N GLY A 37 19.47 -33.32 71.56
CA GLY A 37 19.74 -34.76 71.46
C GLY A 37 18.66 -35.56 70.73
N VAL A 38 17.76 -34.90 69.98
CA VAL A 38 16.71 -35.55 69.17
C VAL A 38 17.17 -35.64 67.72
N VAL A 39 17.15 -36.83 67.13
CA VAL A 39 17.60 -37.05 65.75
C VAL A 39 16.43 -36.77 64.79
N PRO A 40 16.59 -35.89 63.78
CA PRO A 40 15.61 -35.72 62.72
C PRO A 40 15.35 -37.03 61.97
N ASN A 41 14.08 -37.30 61.66
CA ASN A 41 13.66 -38.48 60.93
C ASN A 41 13.14 -38.12 59.53
N LYS A 42 12.67 -39.11 58.76
CA LYS A 42 12.12 -38.87 57.41
C LYS A 42 10.91 -37.94 57.42
N ILE A 43 10.06 -38.03 58.44
CA ILE A 43 8.80 -37.29 58.57
C ILE A 43 9.08 -35.82 58.91
N THR A 44 10.04 -35.52 59.79
CA THR A 44 10.45 -34.14 60.10
C THR A 44 10.99 -33.43 58.86
N CYS A 45 11.85 -34.10 58.10
CA CYS A 45 12.47 -33.50 56.92
C CYS A 45 11.44 -33.31 55.79
N SER A 46 10.57 -34.30 55.52
CA SER A 46 9.52 -34.17 54.52
C SER A 46 8.49 -33.08 54.86
N ALA A 47 8.06 -32.99 56.13
CA ALA A 47 7.12 -31.96 56.58
C ALA A 47 7.76 -30.56 56.55
N THR A 48 9.06 -30.43 56.82
CA THR A 48 9.77 -29.14 56.72
C THR A 48 9.94 -28.71 55.26
N ILE A 49 10.22 -29.65 54.34
CA ILE A 49 10.30 -29.38 52.89
C ILE A 49 8.92 -28.96 52.36
N SER A 50 7.83 -29.64 52.75
CA SER A 50 6.48 -29.23 52.35
C SER A 50 6.03 -27.90 52.99
N ALA A 51 6.49 -27.58 54.20
CA ALA A 51 6.32 -26.23 54.76
C ALA A 51 7.04 -25.16 53.90
N CYS A 52 8.26 -25.44 53.41
CA CYS A 52 9.00 -24.57 52.51
C CYS A 52 8.33 -24.44 51.13
N GLU A 53 7.77 -25.52 50.61
CA GLU A 53 6.97 -25.56 49.38
C GLU A 53 5.74 -24.66 49.50
N LYS A 54 4.95 -24.77 50.57
CA LYS A 54 3.81 -23.88 50.86
C LYS A 54 4.24 -22.42 51.08
N GLY A 55 5.44 -22.20 51.61
CA GLY A 55 6.06 -20.88 51.76
C GLY A 55 6.73 -20.32 50.50
N GLY A 56 6.72 -21.03 49.36
CA GLY A 56 7.36 -20.60 48.11
C GLY A 56 8.90 -20.53 48.16
N ARG A 57 9.55 -21.12 49.19
CA ARG A 57 11.00 -21.05 49.41
C ARG A 57 11.73 -22.25 48.84
N TRP A 58 11.74 -22.37 47.51
CA TRP A 58 12.36 -23.50 46.79
C TRP A 58 13.84 -23.71 47.13
N GLN A 59 14.62 -22.64 47.29
CA GLN A 59 16.05 -22.73 47.65
C GLN A 59 16.28 -23.44 48.98
N GLN A 60 15.44 -23.15 49.97
CA GLN A 60 15.55 -23.75 51.31
C GLN A 60 15.10 -25.22 51.29
N ALA A 61 14.07 -25.53 50.49
CA ALA A 61 13.62 -26.91 50.26
C ALA A 61 14.74 -27.77 49.63
N LEU A 62 15.46 -27.24 48.62
CA LEU A 62 16.55 -27.96 47.96
C LEU A 62 17.81 -28.08 48.83
N ASN A 63 18.17 -27.02 49.55
CA ASN A 63 19.26 -27.08 50.52
C ASN A 63 18.99 -28.14 51.58
N LEU A 64 17.76 -28.19 52.11
CA LEU A 64 17.37 -29.20 53.08
C LEU A 64 17.44 -30.61 52.48
N LEU A 65 16.91 -30.83 51.26
CA LEU A 65 17.02 -32.12 50.56
C LEU A 65 18.48 -32.58 50.38
N SER A 66 19.38 -31.65 50.02
CA SER A 66 20.81 -31.95 49.84
C SER A 66 21.54 -32.26 51.14
N SER A 67 21.08 -31.73 52.28
CA SER A 67 21.65 -31.96 53.61
C SER A 67 21.13 -33.22 54.33
N MET A 68 20.09 -33.87 53.79
CA MET A 68 19.52 -35.09 54.40
C MET A 68 20.50 -36.28 54.51
N PRO A 69 21.37 -36.55 53.52
CA PRO A 69 22.41 -37.58 53.64
C PRO A 69 23.40 -37.30 54.78
N ASP A 70 23.77 -36.03 55.00
CA ASP A 70 24.67 -35.63 56.10
C ASP A 70 24.02 -35.85 57.47
N MET A 71 22.69 -35.71 57.55
CA MET A 71 21.88 -36.05 58.72
C MET A 71 21.59 -37.56 58.84
N ARG A 72 22.12 -38.40 57.95
CA ARG A 72 21.86 -39.85 57.85
C ARG A 72 20.39 -40.22 57.64
N VAL A 73 19.61 -39.32 57.03
CA VAL A 73 18.19 -39.53 56.69
C VAL A 73 18.07 -39.79 55.19
N VAL A 74 17.52 -40.94 54.80
CA VAL A 74 17.30 -41.28 53.38
C VAL A 74 16.01 -40.61 52.90
N PRO A 75 16.05 -39.72 51.89
CA PRO A 75 14.85 -39.14 51.27
C PRO A 75 13.93 -40.23 50.69
N ASN A 76 12.63 -39.99 50.73
CA ASN A 76 11.62 -40.87 50.12
C ASN A 76 10.87 -40.14 49.00
N GLU A 77 9.93 -40.84 48.36
CA GLU A 77 9.10 -40.30 47.27
C GLU A 77 8.39 -38.98 47.66
N ILE A 78 7.88 -38.90 48.89
CA ILE A 78 7.19 -37.71 49.43
C ILE A 78 8.16 -36.51 49.56
N THR A 79 9.41 -36.78 49.91
CA THR A 79 10.44 -35.76 50.07
C THR A 79 10.82 -35.17 48.70
N TYR A 80 11.00 -36.01 47.69
CA TYR A 80 11.28 -35.58 46.33
C TYR A 80 10.06 -34.88 45.68
N SER A 81 8.84 -35.37 45.90
CA SER A 81 7.63 -34.72 45.36
C SER A 81 7.41 -33.33 45.93
N ALA A 82 7.62 -33.14 47.25
CA ALA A 82 7.54 -31.83 47.88
C ALA A 82 8.64 -30.89 47.39
N ALA A 83 9.86 -31.39 47.12
CA ALA A 83 10.95 -30.59 46.55
C ALA A 83 10.67 -30.18 45.09
N ILE A 84 10.14 -31.08 44.25
CA ILE A 84 9.75 -30.78 42.87
C ILE A 84 8.60 -29.76 42.84
N SER A 85 7.59 -29.90 43.71
CA SER A 85 6.50 -28.91 43.82
C SER A 85 6.98 -27.56 44.39
N ALA A 86 8.01 -27.55 45.24
CA ALA A 86 8.66 -26.31 45.65
C ALA A 86 9.33 -25.62 44.45
N CYS A 87 10.04 -26.37 43.59
CA CYS A 87 10.61 -25.87 42.34
C CYS A 87 9.54 -25.33 41.38
N GLU A 88 8.39 -26.01 41.27
CA GLU A 88 7.24 -25.57 40.49
C GLU A 88 6.70 -24.22 40.98
N LYS A 89 6.56 -24.01 42.30
CA LYS A 89 6.19 -22.70 42.88
C LYS A 89 7.29 -21.64 42.71
N GLY A 90 8.54 -22.06 42.61
CA GLY A 90 9.69 -21.21 42.35
C GLY A 90 9.97 -20.89 40.87
N GLY A 91 9.20 -21.46 39.93
CA GLY A 91 9.45 -21.32 38.48
C GLY A 91 10.76 -21.97 38.02
N GLN A 92 11.33 -22.91 38.78
CA GLN A 92 12.62 -23.54 38.49
C GLN A 92 12.45 -24.87 37.76
N TRP A 93 12.00 -24.82 36.51
CA TRP A 93 11.69 -26.01 35.71
C TRP A 93 12.92 -26.92 35.49
N GLN A 94 14.10 -26.36 35.27
CA GLN A 94 15.34 -27.14 35.06
C GLN A 94 15.68 -28.00 36.30
N LEU A 95 15.58 -27.40 37.49
CA LEU A 95 15.83 -28.11 38.74
C LEU A 95 14.75 -29.15 39.02
N ALA A 96 13.49 -28.86 38.69
CA ALA A 96 12.39 -29.83 38.79
C ALA A 96 12.63 -31.06 37.90
N LEU A 97 13.06 -30.88 36.65
CA LEU A 97 13.39 -31.98 35.73
C LEU A 97 14.62 -32.77 36.18
N ASN A 98 15.67 -32.07 36.64
CA ASN A 98 16.86 -32.73 37.16
C ASN A 98 16.49 -33.64 38.35
N LEU A 99 15.71 -33.14 39.30
CA LEU A 99 15.24 -33.94 40.44
C LEU A 99 14.38 -35.13 40.03
N LEU A 100 13.51 -34.96 39.03
CA LEU A 100 12.71 -36.06 38.48
C LEU A 100 13.62 -37.15 37.85
N SER A 101 14.65 -36.74 37.11
CA SER A 101 15.63 -37.66 36.49
C SER A 101 16.53 -38.38 37.49
N LEU A 102 16.76 -37.79 38.68
CA LEU A 102 17.55 -38.37 39.77
C LEU A 102 16.79 -39.44 40.57
N MET A 103 15.45 -39.46 40.54
CA MET A 103 14.66 -40.41 41.35
C MET A 103 14.95 -41.88 41.00
N PRO A 104 15.02 -42.30 39.72
CA PRO A 104 15.37 -43.67 39.33
C PRO A 104 16.78 -44.09 39.79
N ASP A 105 17.76 -43.18 39.76
CA ASP A 105 19.15 -43.45 40.18
C ASP A 105 19.24 -43.75 41.68
N VAL A 106 18.34 -43.15 42.48
CA VAL A 106 18.20 -43.38 43.92
C VAL A 106 17.22 -44.54 44.22
N ARG A 107 16.76 -45.27 43.20
CA ARG A 107 15.80 -46.38 43.27
C ARG A 107 14.43 -45.99 43.82
N LEU A 108 13.99 -44.76 43.59
CA LEU A 108 12.64 -44.27 43.88
C LEU A 108 11.83 -44.18 42.58
N LEU A 109 10.54 -44.52 42.64
CA LEU A 109 9.65 -44.42 41.48
C LEU A 109 8.91 -43.08 41.51
N PRO A 110 8.96 -42.28 40.44
CA PRO A 110 8.07 -41.13 40.27
C PRO A 110 6.61 -41.56 40.33
N ASN A 111 5.79 -40.82 41.06
CA ASN A 111 4.34 -40.98 41.10
C ASN A 111 3.63 -39.88 40.28
N GLU A 112 2.30 -39.98 40.15
CA GLU A 112 1.50 -39.01 39.37
C GLU A 112 1.71 -37.55 39.84
N ILE A 113 1.89 -37.34 41.15
CA ILE A 113 2.11 -36.02 41.74
C ILE A 113 3.46 -35.44 41.30
N THR A 114 4.53 -36.26 41.29
CA THR A 114 5.87 -35.82 40.85
C THR A 114 5.89 -35.43 39.37
N HIS A 115 5.24 -36.21 38.49
CA HIS A 115 5.14 -35.88 37.06
C HIS A 115 4.26 -34.64 36.83
N SER A 116 3.14 -34.52 37.55
CA SER A 116 2.25 -33.35 37.46
C SER A 116 2.94 -32.05 37.90
N ALA A 117 3.71 -32.08 38.99
CA ALA A 117 4.49 -30.94 39.44
C ALA A 117 5.60 -30.55 38.44
N ALA A 118 6.25 -31.53 37.81
CA ALA A 118 7.25 -31.27 36.77
C ALA A 118 6.63 -30.65 35.50
N ILE A 119 5.49 -31.16 35.03
CA ILE A 119 4.75 -30.60 33.88
C ILE A 119 4.27 -29.17 34.20
N SER A 120 3.75 -28.93 35.40
CA SER A 120 3.31 -27.60 35.85
C SER A 120 4.48 -26.61 35.99
N ALA A 121 5.67 -27.09 36.37
CA ALA A 121 6.88 -26.27 36.36
C ALA A 121 7.28 -25.85 34.94
N CYS A 122 7.17 -26.77 33.96
CA CYS A 122 7.37 -26.48 32.55
C CYS A 122 6.34 -25.47 32.01
N GLU A 123 5.07 -25.59 32.40
CA GLU A 123 3.98 -24.67 32.04
C GLU A 123 4.26 -23.23 32.51
N LYS A 124 4.73 -23.05 33.75
CA LYS A 124 5.08 -21.72 34.29
C LYS A 124 6.21 -21.03 33.53
N CYS A 125 7.04 -21.79 32.82
CA CYS A 125 8.21 -21.29 32.11
C CYS A 125 8.09 -21.36 30.58
N GLY A 126 6.89 -21.68 30.05
CA GLY A 126 6.63 -21.77 28.61
C GLY A 126 7.34 -22.94 27.91
N GLN A 127 7.81 -23.96 28.64
CA GLN A 127 8.54 -25.09 28.05
C GLN A 127 7.57 -26.17 27.54
N TRP A 128 6.78 -25.82 26.52
CA TRP A 128 5.72 -26.69 25.98
C TRP A 128 6.23 -28.02 25.45
N GLN A 129 7.39 -28.04 24.76
CA GLN A 129 7.97 -29.27 24.21
C GLN A 129 8.26 -30.28 25.32
N LEU A 130 8.86 -29.82 26.42
CA LEU A 130 9.19 -30.66 27.57
C LEU A 130 7.93 -31.08 28.35
N ALA A 131 6.92 -30.22 28.42
CA ALA A 131 5.63 -30.59 29.01
C ALA A 131 4.95 -31.74 28.22
N LEU A 132 5.00 -31.70 26.89
CA LEU A 132 4.44 -32.75 26.04
C LEU A 132 5.24 -34.05 26.08
N THR A 133 6.58 -33.98 26.08
CA THR A 133 7.40 -35.19 26.21
C THR A 133 7.16 -35.87 27.54
N LEU A 134 7.12 -35.12 28.64
CA LEU A 134 6.77 -35.67 29.96
C LEU A 134 5.38 -36.29 30.00
N LEU A 135 4.39 -35.68 29.36
CA LEU A 135 3.04 -36.23 29.28
C LEU A 135 3.02 -37.55 28.49
N SER A 136 3.74 -37.64 27.36
CA SER A 136 3.85 -38.86 26.56
C SER A 136 4.62 -39.99 27.24
N LEU A 137 5.52 -39.66 28.18
CA LEU A 137 6.30 -40.64 28.94
C LEU A 137 5.50 -41.26 30.10
N MET A 138 4.41 -40.62 30.56
CA MET A 138 3.62 -41.14 31.69
C MET A 138 3.09 -42.57 31.45
N PRO A 139 2.47 -42.91 30.29
CA PRO A 139 2.03 -44.27 30.02
C PRO A 139 3.16 -45.31 29.96
N GLU A 140 4.36 -44.92 29.48
CA GLU A 140 5.53 -45.80 29.42
C GLU A 140 6.04 -46.18 30.82
N VAL A 141 5.90 -45.26 31.78
CA VAL A 141 6.24 -45.45 33.20
C VAL A 141 5.06 -46.06 33.99
N ARG A 142 3.97 -46.46 33.30
CA ARG A 142 2.72 -47.01 33.87
C ARG A 142 1.96 -46.03 34.79
N LEU A 143 2.10 -44.73 34.55
CA LEU A 143 1.31 -43.68 35.20
C LEU A 143 0.16 -43.25 34.29
N VAL A 144 -0.99 -42.90 34.89
CA VAL A 144 -2.15 -42.43 34.14
C VAL A 144 -2.17 -40.90 34.16
N PRO A 145 -2.20 -40.23 32.99
CA PRO A 145 -2.43 -38.78 32.94
C PRO A 145 -3.75 -38.43 33.60
N ASN A 146 -3.73 -37.43 34.47
CA ASN A 146 -4.92 -36.88 35.13
C ASN A 146 -5.27 -35.49 34.56
N GLU A 147 -6.41 -34.96 34.97
CA GLU A 147 -6.93 -33.66 34.55
C GLU A 147 -5.91 -32.52 34.72
N ILE A 148 -5.14 -32.53 35.81
CA ILE A 148 -4.12 -31.53 36.13
C ILE A 148 -2.95 -31.62 35.14
N THR A 149 -2.48 -32.83 34.82
CA THR A 149 -1.37 -33.02 33.86
C THR A 149 -1.74 -32.59 32.45
N CYS A 150 -2.95 -32.92 31.98
CA CYS A 150 -3.42 -32.54 30.64
C CYS A 150 -3.69 -31.03 30.54
N SER A 151 -4.29 -30.43 31.57
CA SER A 151 -4.55 -28.99 31.60
C SER A 151 -3.26 -28.16 31.65
N ALA A 152 -2.28 -28.56 32.45
CA ALA A 152 -0.96 -27.92 32.49
C ALA A 152 -0.23 -28.04 31.14
N ALA A 153 -0.32 -29.19 30.46
CA ALA A 153 0.24 -29.35 29.11
C ALA A 153 -0.45 -28.44 28.07
N ILE A 154 -1.77 -28.33 28.12
CA ILE A 154 -2.55 -27.45 27.22
C ILE A 154 -2.23 -25.97 27.48
N SER A 155 -2.12 -25.54 28.74
CA SER A 155 -1.73 -24.16 29.09
C SER A 155 -0.25 -23.86 28.75
N ALA A 156 0.64 -24.86 28.81
CA ALA A 156 1.99 -24.70 28.29
C ALA A 156 1.99 -24.44 26.77
N CYS A 157 1.15 -25.15 26.02
CA CYS A 157 0.95 -24.93 24.57
C CYS A 157 0.33 -23.55 24.28
N GLU A 158 -0.64 -23.11 25.08
CA GLU A 158 -1.27 -21.78 25.01
C GLU A 158 -0.22 -20.67 25.11
N LYS A 159 0.62 -20.68 26.15
CA LYS A 159 1.66 -19.65 26.41
C LYS A 159 2.67 -19.51 25.27
N CYS A 160 2.84 -20.55 24.46
CA CYS A 160 3.78 -20.59 23.34
C CYS A 160 3.11 -20.56 21.97
N GLY A 161 1.80 -20.27 21.91
CA GLY A 161 1.03 -20.11 20.68
C GLY A 161 0.80 -21.39 19.87
N GLN A 162 1.00 -22.57 20.47
CA GLN A 162 0.86 -23.88 19.82
C GLN A 162 -0.59 -24.38 19.84
N TRP A 163 -1.49 -23.62 19.22
CA TRP A 163 -2.93 -23.88 19.25
C TRP A 163 -3.33 -25.25 18.66
N GLN A 164 -2.65 -25.73 17.62
CA GLN A 164 -2.94 -27.03 17.00
C GLN A 164 -2.72 -28.19 17.99
N LEU A 165 -1.62 -28.13 18.73
CA LEU A 165 -1.28 -29.12 19.73
C LEU A 165 -2.21 -29.03 20.93
N ALA A 166 -2.55 -27.82 21.38
CA ALA A 166 -3.53 -27.60 22.44
C ALA A 166 -4.91 -28.22 22.10
N LEU A 167 -5.40 -28.01 20.88
CA LEU A 167 -6.68 -28.60 20.42
C LEU A 167 -6.60 -30.12 20.29
N ASN A 168 -5.51 -30.65 19.73
CA ASN A 168 -5.34 -32.09 19.57
C ASN A 168 -5.31 -32.80 20.93
N LEU A 169 -4.65 -32.21 21.93
CA LEU A 169 -4.66 -32.74 23.30
C LEU A 169 -6.05 -32.70 23.92
N LEU A 170 -6.80 -31.60 23.74
CA LEU A 170 -8.18 -31.51 24.22
C LEU A 170 -9.05 -32.62 23.62
N THR A 171 -8.89 -32.93 22.33
CA THR A 171 -9.63 -34.01 21.66
C THR A 171 -9.21 -35.42 22.09
N GLN A 172 -7.96 -35.61 22.52
CA GLN A 172 -7.43 -36.90 22.99
C GLN A 172 -7.78 -37.22 24.44
N MET A 173 -8.15 -36.22 25.26
CA MET A 173 -8.48 -36.42 26.68
C MET A 173 -9.60 -37.46 26.91
N PRO A 174 -10.73 -37.45 26.17
CA PRO A 174 -11.78 -38.46 26.32
C PRO A 174 -11.31 -39.88 25.98
N GLU A 175 -10.42 -40.04 24.99
CA GLU A 175 -9.84 -41.33 24.61
C GLU A 175 -8.94 -41.88 25.73
N ALA A 176 -8.24 -40.98 26.43
CA ALA A 176 -7.46 -41.28 27.63
C ALA A 176 -8.32 -41.43 28.91
N ARG A 177 -9.66 -41.39 28.80
CA ARG A 177 -10.63 -41.44 29.92
C ARG A 177 -10.49 -40.30 30.93
N VAL A 178 -9.96 -39.15 30.50
CA VAL A 178 -9.87 -37.93 31.30
C VAL A 178 -10.95 -36.96 30.84
N VAL A 179 -11.79 -36.48 31.75
CA VAL A 179 -12.86 -35.53 31.43
C VAL A 179 -12.28 -34.12 31.41
N PRO A 180 -12.37 -33.37 30.30
CA PRO A 180 -11.96 -31.97 30.27
C PRO A 180 -12.85 -31.12 31.18
N ASN A 181 -12.24 -30.20 31.92
CA ASN A 181 -12.93 -29.24 32.78
C ASN A 181 -12.99 -27.84 32.13
N GLU A 182 -13.59 -26.89 32.84
CA GLU A 182 -13.67 -25.48 32.44
C GLU A 182 -12.29 -24.86 32.16
N PHE A 183 -11.28 -25.18 32.97
CA PHE A 183 -9.93 -24.66 32.83
C PHE A 183 -9.26 -25.15 31.54
N THR A 184 -9.42 -26.43 31.19
CA THR A 184 -8.89 -27.02 29.96
C THR A 184 -9.51 -26.38 28.72
N TYR A 185 -10.83 -26.14 28.72
CA TYR A 185 -11.50 -25.45 27.63
C TYR A 185 -11.06 -23.98 27.52
N ASN A 186 -10.91 -23.27 28.64
CA ASN A 186 -10.43 -21.89 28.65
C ASN A 186 -9.01 -21.77 28.09
N ALA A 187 -8.10 -22.66 28.47
CA ALA A 187 -6.73 -22.69 27.95
C ALA A 187 -6.71 -23.00 26.45
N ALA A 188 -7.56 -23.93 25.97
CA ALA A 188 -7.68 -24.23 24.55
C ALA A 188 -8.24 -23.06 23.72
N ILE A 189 -9.29 -22.38 24.21
CA ILE A 189 -9.86 -21.18 23.57
C ILE A 189 -8.84 -20.04 23.56
N SER A 190 -8.09 -19.86 24.66
CA SER A 190 -7.03 -18.86 24.76
C SER A 190 -5.86 -19.18 23.81
N ALA A 191 -5.53 -20.46 23.58
CA ALA A 191 -4.53 -20.83 22.59
C ALA A 191 -4.94 -20.43 21.17
N CYS A 192 -6.24 -20.47 20.85
CA CYS A 192 -6.77 -19.98 19.56
C CYS A 192 -6.60 -18.47 19.37
N GLU A 193 -6.38 -17.70 20.44
CA GLU A 193 -6.12 -16.26 20.38
C GLU A 193 -4.84 -15.97 19.57
N THR A 194 -3.75 -16.68 19.86
CA THR A 194 -2.38 -16.36 19.38
C THR A 194 -2.24 -16.25 17.86
N ASN A 195 -3.08 -16.97 17.10
CA ASN A 195 -3.09 -16.94 15.64
C ASN A 195 -4.45 -16.49 15.04
N GLY A 196 -5.31 -15.85 15.84
CA GLY A 196 -6.60 -15.33 15.37
C GLY A 196 -7.55 -16.41 14.85
N GLN A 197 -7.48 -17.64 15.38
CA GLN A 197 -8.32 -18.78 14.99
C GLN A 197 -9.73 -18.67 15.60
N TRP A 198 -10.43 -17.58 15.27
CA TRP A 198 -11.71 -17.20 15.87
C TRP A 198 -12.82 -18.23 15.63
N GLN A 199 -12.81 -18.91 14.48
CA GLN A 199 -13.82 -19.93 14.15
C GLN A 199 -13.76 -21.11 15.12
N LEU A 200 -12.55 -21.59 15.41
CA LEU A 200 -12.33 -22.69 16.34
C LEU A 200 -12.65 -22.26 17.78
N ALA A 201 -12.28 -21.04 18.17
CA ALA A 201 -12.63 -20.48 19.47
C ALA A 201 -14.16 -20.41 19.69
N LEU A 202 -14.92 -19.96 18.69
CA LEU A 202 -16.39 -19.92 18.74
C LEU A 202 -17.01 -21.32 18.77
N ASN A 203 -16.49 -22.26 17.99
CA ASN A 203 -16.96 -23.64 18.00
C ASN A 203 -16.76 -24.27 19.39
N LEU A 204 -15.58 -24.09 20.00
CA LEU A 204 -15.33 -24.57 21.37
C LEU A 204 -16.24 -23.91 22.40
N LEU A 205 -16.48 -22.61 22.30
CA LEU A 205 -17.43 -21.90 23.17
C LEU A 205 -18.85 -22.48 23.06
N SER A 206 -19.29 -22.84 21.84
CA SER A 206 -20.61 -23.45 21.60
C SER A 206 -20.72 -24.90 22.10
N LEU A 207 -19.61 -25.63 22.16
CA LEU A 207 -19.54 -27.01 22.65
C LEU A 207 -19.62 -27.10 24.19
N MET A 208 -19.20 -26.07 24.92
CA MET A 208 -19.16 -26.12 26.39
C MET A 208 -20.53 -26.43 27.03
N PRO A 209 -21.65 -25.80 26.64
CA PRO A 209 -22.98 -26.15 27.14
C PRO A 209 -23.40 -27.60 26.84
N GLU A 210 -23.00 -28.15 25.68
CA GLU A 210 -23.31 -29.53 25.30
C GLU A 210 -22.61 -30.56 26.20
N VAL A 211 -21.41 -30.20 26.66
CA VAL A 211 -20.59 -30.99 27.61
C VAL A 211 -20.96 -30.67 29.08
N LYS A 212 -22.02 -29.88 29.31
CA LYS A 212 -22.50 -29.43 30.63
C LYS A 212 -21.50 -28.56 31.41
N LEU A 213 -20.62 -27.85 30.70
CA LEU A 213 -19.73 -26.83 31.26
C LEU A 213 -20.37 -25.44 31.07
N VAL A 214 -20.18 -24.56 32.05
CA VAL A 214 -20.71 -23.19 32.01
C VAL A 214 -19.58 -22.24 31.58
N PRO A 215 -19.70 -21.54 30.44
CA PRO A 215 -18.73 -20.52 30.05
C PRO A 215 -18.68 -19.39 31.09
N ASN A 216 -17.48 -18.97 31.46
CA ASN A 216 -17.25 -17.89 32.42
C ASN A 216 -16.70 -16.63 31.73
N VAL A 217 -16.36 -15.61 32.52
CA VAL A 217 -15.77 -14.35 32.01
C VAL A 217 -14.49 -14.61 31.20
N ILE A 218 -13.64 -15.53 31.66
CA ILE A 218 -12.39 -15.89 30.99
C ILE A 218 -12.68 -16.51 29.62
N THR A 219 -13.64 -17.44 29.54
CA THR A 219 -14.05 -18.08 28.27
C THR A 219 -14.49 -17.06 27.24
N TYR A 220 -15.37 -16.13 27.63
CA TYR A 220 -15.87 -15.10 26.72
C TYR A 220 -14.78 -14.08 26.35
N SER A 221 -13.94 -13.67 27.30
CA SER A 221 -12.84 -12.74 27.04
C SER A 221 -11.83 -13.30 26.03
N ALA A 222 -11.47 -14.58 26.15
CA ALA A 222 -10.56 -15.27 25.23
C ALA A 222 -11.18 -15.41 23.83
N ALA A 223 -12.48 -15.74 23.74
CA ALA A 223 -13.19 -15.79 22.46
C ALA A 223 -13.28 -14.41 21.78
N ILE A 224 -13.57 -13.36 22.55
CA ILE A 224 -13.60 -11.96 22.05
C ILE A 224 -12.20 -11.54 21.59
N SER A 225 -11.15 -11.90 22.32
CA SER A 225 -9.75 -11.62 21.96
C SER A 225 -9.33 -12.36 20.67
N ALA A 226 -9.74 -13.63 20.52
CA ALA A 226 -9.54 -14.38 19.29
C ALA A 226 -10.26 -13.75 18.10
N CYS A 227 -11.52 -13.28 18.27
CA CYS A 227 -12.24 -12.51 17.26
C CYS A 227 -11.54 -11.19 16.92
N SER A 228 -11.01 -10.48 17.93
CA SER A 228 -10.20 -9.26 17.74
C SER A 228 -8.98 -9.52 16.86
N LYS A 229 -8.18 -10.56 17.17
CA LYS A 229 -7.00 -10.93 16.36
C LYS A 229 -7.36 -11.47 14.98
N GLY A 230 -8.52 -12.12 14.84
CA GLY A 230 -9.09 -12.53 13.56
C GLY A 230 -9.73 -11.41 12.72
N GLY A 231 -9.74 -10.16 13.21
CA GLY A 231 -10.34 -9.01 12.52
C GLY A 231 -11.88 -8.98 12.52
N GLN A 232 -12.54 -9.89 13.24
CA GLN A 232 -14.00 -10.05 13.27
C GLN A 232 -14.64 -9.21 14.38
N TRP A 233 -14.61 -7.89 14.22
CA TRP A 233 -15.11 -6.95 15.24
C TRP A 233 -16.62 -7.07 15.51
N GLN A 234 -17.43 -7.41 14.51
CA GLN A 234 -18.88 -7.58 14.66
C GLN A 234 -19.21 -8.76 15.59
N LEU A 235 -18.53 -9.89 15.40
CA LEU A 235 -18.70 -11.06 16.25
C LEU A 235 -18.22 -10.80 17.68
N ALA A 236 -17.12 -10.07 17.84
CA ALA A 236 -16.63 -9.64 19.16
C ALA A 236 -17.68 -8.80 19.92
N LEU A 237 -18.37 -7.88 19.25
CA LEU A 237 -19.43 -7.07 19.86
C LEU A 237 -20.69 -7.89 20.17
N ASN A 238 -21.06 -8.81 19.28
CA ASN A 238 -22.18 -9.72 19.52
C ASN A 238 -21.91 -10.58 20.75
N LEU A 239 -20.72 -11.16 20.90
CA LEU A 239 -20.33 -11.92 22.09
C LEU A 239 -20.42 -11.07 23.36
N LEU A 240 -19.93 -9.83 23.35
CA LEU A 240 -20.04 -8.92 24.48
C LEU A 240 -21.51 -8.65 24.87
N SER A 241 -22.41 -8.53 23.88
CA SER A 241 -23.84 -8.33 24.12
C SER A 241 -24.57 -9.58 24.64
N LEU A 242 -24.05 -10.77 24.39
CA LEU A 242 -24.61 -12.05 24.85
C LEU A 242 -24.22 -12.39 26.29
N MET A 243 -23.14 -11.81 26.83
CA MET A 243 -22.66 -12.11 28.19
C MET A 243 -23.71 -11.81 29.29
N PRO A 244 -24.44 -10.66 29.27
CA PRO A 244 -25.51 -10.41 30.23
C PRO A 244 -26.65 -11.43 30.14
N GLU A 245 -27.01 -11.89 28.94
CA GLU A 245 -28.03 -12.94 28.73
C GLU A 245 -27.57 -14.28 29.30
N ALA A 246 -26.28 -14.58 29.18
CA ALA A 246 -25.62 -15.73 29.79
C ALA A 246 -25.37 -15.58 31.31
N ARG A 247 -25.82 -14.46 31.93
CA ARG A 247 -25.59 -14.12 33.34
C ARG A 247 -24.11 -13.98 33.73
N VAL A 248 -23.26 -13.63 32.77
CA VAL A 248 -21.82 -13.37 32.96
C VAL A 248 -21.59 -11.87 32.89
N VAL A 249 -20.97 -11.29 33.92
CA VAL A 249 -20.67 -9.85 33.97
C VAL A 249 -19.36 -9.59 33.22
N PRO A 250 -19.35 -8.76 32.16
CA PRO A 250 -18.11 -8.39 31.48
C PRO A 250 -17.16 -7.65 32.41
N ASP A 251 -15.89 -8.05 32.42
CA ASP A 251 -14.85 -7.36 33.16
C ASP A 251 -14.08 -6.38 32.27
N GLU A 252 -13.07 -5.74 32.86
CA GLU A 252 -12.18 -4.82 32.18
C GLU A 252 -11.47 -5.46 30.97
N ILE A 253 -11.00 -6.70 31.11
CA ILE A 253 -10.29 -7.42 30.05
C ILE A 253 -11.23 -7.63 28.86
N THR A 254 -12.47 -8.03 29.12
CA THR A 254 -13.51 -8.24 28.10
C THR A 254 -13.80 -6.96 27.32
N TYR A 255 -14.00 -5.83 28.00
CA TYR A 255 -14.23 -4.53 27.33
C TYR A 255 -12.99 -4.08 26.55
N SER A 256 -11.79 -4.24 27.09
CA SER A 256 -10.55 -3.87 26.39
C SER A 256 -10.34 -4.69 25.10
N ALA A 257 -10.65 -5.99 25.13
CA ALA A 257 -10.59 -6.86 23.96
C ALA A 257 -11.61 -6.45 22.89
N ALA A 258 -12.84 -6.09 23.29
CA ALA A 258 -13.87 -5.59 22.38
C ALA A 258 -13.51 -4.21 21.77
N ILE A 259 -12.93 -3.30 22.56
CA ILE A 259 -12.40 -2.01 22.08
C ILE A 259 -11.25 -2.24 21.10
N SER A 260 -10.33 -3.17 21.40
CA SER A 260 -9.27 -3.57 20.47
C SER A 260 -9.81 -4.16 19.17
N ALA A 261 -10.90 -4.94 19.23
CA ALA A 261 -11.55 -5.47 18.04
C ALA A 261 -12.11 -4.33 17.18
N CYS A 262 -12.77 -3.35 17.80
CA CYS A 262 -13.24 -2.13 17.11
C CYS A 262 -12.09 -1.33 16.48
N SER A 263 -10.95 -1.22 17.18
CA SER A 263 -9.73 -0.59 16.65
C SER A 263 -9.26 -1.25 15.37
N LYS A 264 -9.19 -2.59 15.34
CA LYS A 264 -8.75 -3.34 14.15
C LYS A 264 -9.79 -3.32 13.03
N GLY A 265 -11.07 -3.22 13.38
CA GLY A 265 -12.18 -3.11 12.45
C GLY A 265 -12.42 -1.72 11.84
N GLY A 266 -11.63 -0.70 12.20
CA GLY A 266 -11.84 0.67 11.70
C GLY A 266 -12.89 1.49 12.45
N GLN A 267 -13.55 0.90 13.46
CA GLN A 267 -14.78 1.42 14.07
C GLN A 267 -14.50 2.31 15.29
N TRP A 268 -13.85 3.45 15.08
CA TRP A 268 -13.43 4.34 16.17
C TRP A 268 -14.61 4.91 16.98
N GLN A 269 -15.76 5.16 16.35
CA GLN A 269 -16.97 5.65 17.04
C GLN A 269 -17.54 4.63 18.03
N LEU A 270 -17.55 3.35 17.65
CA LEU A 270 -18.01 2.27 18.51
C LEU A 270 -17.02 2.04 19.67
N ALA A 271 -15.71 2.10 19.39
CA ALA A 271 -14.67 2.03 20.43
C ALA A 271 -14.87 3.12 21.51
N LEU A 272 -15.15 4.36 21.10
CA LEU A 272 -15.45 5.46 22.03
C LEU A 272 -16.76 5.25 22.81
N LYS A 273 -17.81 4.75 22.15
CA LYS A 273 -19.07 4.45 22.84
C LYS A 273 -18.88 3.39 23.91
N LEU A 274 -18.11 2.33 23.63
CA LEU A 274 -17.79 1.28 24.60
C LEU A 274 -16.96 1.80 25.78
N LEU A 275 -15.93 2.60 25.51
CA LEU A 275 -15.13 3.20 26.57
C LEU A 275 -15.99 4.11 27.48
N ASN A 276 -16.95 4.83 26.91
CA ASN A 276 -17.85 5.69 27.67
C ASN A 276 -18.97 4.92 28.40
N SER A 277 -19.30 3.70 27.99
CA SER A 277 -20.29 2.86 28.67
C SER A 277 -19.72 2.05 29.84
N MET A 278 -18.39 1.84 29.90
CA MET A 278 -17.74 1.12 31.00
C MET A 278 -18.11 1.67 32.40
N PRO A 279 -18.07 3.00 32.67
CA PRO A 279 -18.43 3.54 33.98
C PRO A 279 -19.91 3.32 34.33
N ALA A 280 -20.81 3.36 33.34
CA ALA A 280 -22.24 3.10 33.54
C ALA A 280 -22.51 1.63 33.91
N MET A 281 -21.62 0.72 33.51
CA MET A 281 -21.66 -0.71 33.83
C MET A 281 -20.83 -1.05 35.07
N SER A 282 -20.41 -0.06 35.87
CA SER A 282 -19.56 -0.21 37.05
C SER A 282 -18.15 -0.78 36.80
N VAL A 283 -17.66 -0.69 35.56
CA VAL A 283 -16.29 -1.10 35.18
C VAL A 283 -15.43 0.16 35.03
N ILE A 284 -14.31 0.23 35.75
CA ILE A 284 -13.37 1.35 35.66
C ILE A 284 -12.43 1.08 34.47
N PRO A 285 -12.29 1.99 33.49
CA PRO A 285 -11.35 1.79 32.40
C PRO A 285 -9.89 1.99 32.84
N ASN A 286 -9.02 1.00 32.60
CA ASN A 286 -7.57 1.11 32.76
C ASN A 286 -6.84 1.69 31.53
N GLU A 287 -5.52 1.79 31.68
CA GLU A 287 -4.55 2.15 30.64
C GLU A 287 -4.74 1.34 29.34
N VAL A 288 -4.96 0.02 29.43
CA VAL A 288 -5.12 -0.84 28.24
C VAL A 288 -6.38 -0.49 27.44
N SER A 289 -7.46 -0.16 28.14
CA SER A 289 -8.76 0.23 27.55
C SER A 289 -8.64 1.58 26.83
N TYR A 290 -7.96 2.55 27.45
CA TYR A 290 -7.64 3.85 26.86
C TYR A 290 -6.69 3.75 25.66
N ASN A 291 -5.63 2.94 25.77
CA ASN A 291 -4.66 2.74 24.68
C ASN A 291 -5.33 2.10 23.45
N SER A 292 -6.16 1.09 23.68
CA SER A 292 -6.94 0.43 22.61
C SER A 292 -7.93 1.40 21.96
N ALA A 293 -8.60 2.23 22.75
CA ALA A 293 -9.50 3.25 22.24
C ALA A 293 -8.77 4.36 21.47
N MET A 294 -7.59 4.80 21.92
CA MET A 294 -6.78 5.80 21.23
C MET A 294 -6.21 5.27 19.91
N SER A 295 -5.75 4.02 19.89
CA SER A 295 -5.36 3.34 18.65
C SER A 295 -6.52 3.30 17.65
N ALA A 296 -7.74 3.01 18.12
CA ALA A 296 -8.95 3.06 17.28
C ALA A 296 -9.22 4.48 16.77
N CYS A 297 -9.14 5.46 17.69
CA CYS A 297 -9.34 6.88 17.42
C CYS A 297 -8.30 7.50 16.51
N GLY A 298 -7.18 6.83 16.24
CA GLY A 298 -6.18 7.30 15.28
C GLY A 298 -6.72 7.47 13.87
N MET A 299 -7.78 6.74 13.48
CA MET A 299 -8.47 6.97 12.21
C MET A 299 -9.47 8.15 12.25
N GLY A 300 -9.92 8.56 13.45
CA GLY A 300 -10.87 9.65 13.66
C GLY A 300 -10.28 10.96 14.20
N GLY A 301 -8.97 11.01 14.47
CA GLY A 301 -8.25 12.20 14.94
C GLY A 301 -8.55 12.64 16.37
N GLN A 302 -9.10 11.76 17.20
CA GLN A 302 -9.54 12.09 18.56
C GLN A 302 -8.42 11.87 19.60
N TRP A 303 -7.25 12.49 19.39
CA TRP A 303 -6.11 12.40 20.34
C TRP A 303 -6.40 13.12 21.66
N GLN A 304 -7.40 14.03 21.69
CA GLN A 304 -7.83 14.74 22.88
C GLN A 304 -8.38 13.80 23.97
N LEU A 305 -8.67 12.53 23.66
CA LEU A 305 -9.04 11.54 24.66
C LEU A 305 -7.99 11.39 25.78
N LEU A 306 -6.70 11.65 25.46
CA LEU A 306 -5.61 11.66 26.45
C LEU A 306 -5.82 12.73 27.54
N SER A 307 -6.48 13.84 27.23
CA SER A 307 -6.80 14.89 28.21
C SER A 307 -7.82 14.45 29.27
N GLN A 308 -8.60 13.39 29.01
CA GLN A 308 -9.62 12.88 29.93
C GLN A 308 -9.06 11.84 30.92
N MET A 309 -7.86 11.31 30.70
CA MET A 309 -7.24 10.30 31.58
C MET A 309 -6.87 10.85 32.96
N PRO A 310 -6.24 12.05 33.09
CA PRO A 310 -5.92 12.64 34.38
C PRO A 310 -7.16 12.94 35.23
N ASP A 311 -8.23 13.44 34.61
CA ASP A 311 -9.51 13.73 35.27
C ASP A 311 -10.17 12.45 35.84
N ARG A 312 -9.84 11.30 35.26
CA ARG A 312 -10.32 9.97 35.68
C ARG A 312 -9.29 9.19 36.50
N ARG A 313 -8.21 9.85 36.95
CA ARG A 313 -7.14 9.28 37.78
C ARG A 313 -6.36 8.12 37.13
N VAL A 314 -6.31 8.06 35.80
CA VAL A 314 -5.47 7.11 35.05
C VAL A 314 -4.23 7.86 34.55
N VAL A 315 -3.04 7.35 34.88
CA VAL A 315 -1.77 7.99 34.48
C VAL A 315 -1.40 7.51 33.07
N PRO A 316 -1.20 8.41 32.10
CA PRO A 316 -0.73 8.05 30.77
C PRO A 316 0.68 7.42 30.84
N ASN A 317 0.89 6.30 30.15
CA ASN A 317 2.19 5.66 30.01
C ASN A 317 2.79 5.88 28.61
N GLU A 318 3.99 5.37 28.34
CA GLU A 318 4.66 5.51 27.04
C GLU A 318 3.78 5.01 25.88
N ILE A 319 3.15 3.85 26.04
CA ILE A 319 2.24 3.26 25.03
C ILE A 319 1.03 4.18 24.76
N THR A 320 0.53 4.86 25.79
CA THR A 320 -0.55 5.85 25.68
C THR A 320 -0.16 7.03 24.80
N TYR A 321 1.03 7.60 25.03
CA TYR A 321 1.55 8.69 24.23
C TYR A 321 1.85 8.26 22.78
N ASN A 322 2.45 7.08 22.58
CA ASN A 322 2.70 6.53 21.24
C ASN A 322 1.41 6.40 20.43
N ALA A 323 0.35 5.86 21.04
CA ALA A 323 -0.94 5.70 20.40
C ALA A 323 -1.57 7.05 20.02
N ALA A 324 -1.43 8.07 20.88
CA ALA A 324 -1.93 9.41 20.63
C ALA A 324 -1.11 10.15 19.55
N ILE A 325 0.22 10.01 19.55
CA ILE A 325 1.10 10.60 18.52
C ILE A 325 0.84 9.93 17.16
N SER A 326 0.69 8.59 17.12
CA SER A 326 0.31 7.88 15.89
C SER A 326 -1.09 8.26 15.40
N ALA A 327 -2.02 8.58 16.31
CA ALA A 327 -3.31 9.15 15.95
C ALA A 327 -3.16 10.53 15.29
N CYS A 328 -2.30 11.40 15.82
CA CYS A 328 -1.97 12.68 15.20
C CYS A 328 -1.30 12.52 13.83
N GLU A 329 -0.41 11.53 13.67
CA GLU A 329 0.26 11.18 12.42
C GLU A 329 -0.75 10.84 11.32
N LYS A 330 -1.69 9.92 11.59
CA LYS A 330 -2.69 9.46 10.62
C LYS A 330 -3.59 10.57 10.10
N VAL A 331 -3.86 11.58 10.92
CA VAL A 331 -4.68 12.76 10.55
C VAL A 331 -3.84 13.94 10.05
N GLY A 332 -2.51 13.86 10.17
CA GLY A 332 -1.58 14.92 9.76
C GLY A 332 -1.58 16.15 10.68
N GLN A 333 -2.01 16.00 11.94
CA GLN A 333 -1.99 17.05 12.95
C GLN A 333 -0.61 17.12 13.64
N TRP A 334 0.38 17.66 12.94
CA TRP A 334 1.76 17.74 13.43
C TRP A 334 1.91 18.54 14.73
N GLN A 335 1.11 19.60 14.95
CA GLN A 335 1.18 20.39 16.18
C GLN A 335 0.81 19.55 17.41
N GLY A 336 -0.24 18.73 17.29
CA GLY A 336 -0.66 17.82 18.36
C GLY A 336 0.43 16.80 18.68
N ALA A 337 1.05 16.22 17.64
CA ALA A 337 2.13 15.25 17.80
C ALA A 337 3.34 15.85 18.56
N LEU A 338 3.82 17.04 18.17
CA LEU A 338 4.97 17.68 18.83
C LEU A 338 4.67 18.14 20.26
N VAL A 339 3.45 18.65 20.51
CA VAL A 339 3.04 19.01 21.87
C VAL A 339 2.96 17.78 22.76
N LEU A 340 2.44 16.66 22.25
CA LEU A 340 2.40 15.41 23.00
C LEU A 340 3.82 14.87 23.29
N LEU A 341 4.72 14.92 22.30
CA LEU A 341 6.13 14.53 22.46
C LEU A 341 6.82 15.34 23.55
N GLY A 342 6.67 16.68 23.54
CA GLY A 342 7.24 17.56 24.57
C GLY A 342 6.66 17.35 25.98
N ARG A 343 5.45 16.78 26.09
CA ARG A 343 4.80 16.47 27.38
C ARG A 343 5.16 15.09 27.94
N MET A 344 5.80 14.21 27.16
CA MET A 344 6.21 12.89 27.64
C MET A 344 7.18 12.98 28.84
N PRO A 345 8.27 13.80 28.78
CA PRO A 345 9.22 13.89 29.89
C PRO A 345 8.58 14.46 31.17
N GLU A 346 7.65 15.42 31.02
CA GLU A 346 6.89 16.00 32.14
C GLU A 346 6.00 14.96 32.84
N ALA A 347 5.49 13.98 32.08
CA ALA A 347 4.66 12.89 32.56
C ALA A 347 5.47 11.67 33.05
N ARG A 348 6.81 11.77 33.13
CA ARG A 348 7.74 10.65 33.43
C ARG A 348 7.68 9.50 32.41
N ALA A 349 7.26 9.77 31.19
CA ALA A 349 7.34 8.86 30.05
C ALA A 349 8.55 9.25 29.18
N SER A 350 9.38 8.28 28.78
CA SER A 350 10.51 8.57 27.90
C SER A 350 10.08 8.48 26.43
N PRO A 351 10.46 9.45 25.57
CA PRO A 351 10.24 9.33 24.13
C PRO A 351 11.00 8.12 23.59
N ASP A 352 10.27 7.17 23.04
CA ASP A 352 10.83 5.99 22.41
C ASP A 352 10.99 6.21 20.89
N GLU A 353 11.64 5.24 20.22
CA GLU A 353 11.83 5.24 18.78
C GLU A 353 10.49 5.43 18.02
N ILE A 354 9.42 4.75 18.48
CA ILE A 354 8.09 4.80 17.85
C ILE A 354 7.48 6.20 17.95
N SER A 355 7.57 6.86 19.10
CA SER A 355 7.10 8.24 19.31
C SER A 355 7.81 9.25 18.40
N LEU A 356 9.13 9.12 18.30
CA LEU A 356 9.97 10.03 17.53
C LEU A 356 9.70 9.87 16.02
N ILE A 357 9.62 8.63 15.54
CA ILE A 357 9.28 8.33 14.14
C ILE A 357 7.88 8.84 13.79
N ALA A 358 6.88 8.56 14.62
CA ALA A 358 5.50 9.00 14.38
C ALA A 358 5.40 10.53 14.36
N SER A 359 6.15 11.23 15.21
CA SER A 359 6.24 12.70 15.22
C SER A 359 6.91 13.27 13.97
N ILE A 360 7.98 12.64 13.49
CA ILE A 360 8.63 13.00 12.21
C ILE A 360 7.66 12.79 11.05
N SER A 361 7.01 11.63 10.98
CA SER A 361 6.04 11.29 9.93
C SER A 361 4.83 12.23 9.93
N ALA A 362 4.33 12.63 11.12
CA ALA A 362 3.24 13.59 11.27
C ALA A 362 3.55 14.96 10.65
N CYS A 363 4.83 15.35 10.56
CA CYS A 363 5.26 16.61 9.92
C CYS A 363 5.18 16.57 8.39
N ALA A 364 5.08 15.39 7.76
CA ALA A 364 5.15 15.23 6.32
C ALA A 364 3.96 15.86 5.56
N PRO A 365 2.67 15.63 5.93
CA PRO A 365 1.53 16.29 5.30
C PRO A 365 1.61 17.83 5.33
N ALA A 366 2.13 18.39 6.42
CA ALA A 366 2.23 19.84 6.61
C ALA A 366 3.50 20.47 6.03
N ARG A 367 4.38 19.67 5.40
CA ARG A 367 5.65 20.11 4.78
C ARG A 367 6.61 20.80 5.78
N GLN A 368 6.50 20.50 7.07
CA GLN A 368 7.30 21.11 8.13
C GLN A 368 8.62 20.37 8.36
N TRP A 369 9.52 20.39 7.38
CA TRP A 369 10.77 19.63 7.45
C TRP A 369 11.73 20.11 8.54
N ARG A 370 11.70 21.39 8.90
CA ARG A 370 12.60 21.95 9.94
C ARG A 370 12.32 21.34 11.30
N LEU A 371 11.04 21.24 11.66
CA LEU A 371 10.60 20.62 12.91
C LEU A 371 10.90 19.12 12.91
N ALA A 372 10.71 18.44 11.78
CA ALA A 372 11.12 17.04 11.64
C ALA A 372 12.62 16.84 11.89
N LEU A 373 13.48 17.79 11.48
CA LEU A 373 14.91 17.74 11.79
C LEU A 373 15.24 18.04 13.25
N GLU A 374 14.46 18.87 13.92
CA GLU A 374 14.62 19.11 15.35
C GLU A 374 14.33 17.80 16.12
N VAL A 375 13.24 17.12 15.78
CA VAL A 375 12.91 15.80 16.35
C VAL A 375 13.97 14.74 15.98
N TRP A 376 14.51 14.77 14.76
CA TRP A 376 15.61 13.87 14.37
C TRP A 376 16.89 14.12 15.20
N ARG A 377 17.22 15.38 15.46
CA ARG A 377 18.37 15.73 16.33
C ARG A 377 18.13 15.30 17.77
N GLU A 378 16.88 15.41 18.24
CA GLU A 378 16.48 14.90 19.55
C GLU A 378 16.67 13.37 19.61
N MET A 379 16.23 12.64 18.59
CA MET A 379 16.45 11.18 18.48
C MET A 379 17.92 10.78 18.58
N ILE A 380 18.80 11.46 17.82
CA ILE A 380 20.25 11.23 17.88
C ILE A 380 20.82 11.64 19.26
N GLY A 381 20.34 12.75 19.83
CA GLY A 381 20.78 13.24 21.14
C GLY A 381 20.41 12.31 22.29
N LEU A 382 19.26 11.62 22.18
CA LEU A 382 18.79 10.60 23.11
C LEU A 382 19.48 9.23 22.92
N GLN A 383 20.43 9.11 21.99
CA GLN A 383 21.12 7.86 21.64
C GLN A 383 20.18 6.74 21.15
N VAL A 384 19.05 7.10 20.54
CA VAL A 384 18.18 6.14 19.86
C VAL A 384 18.74 5.91 18.46
N GLU A 385 19.15 4.67 18.17
CA GLU A 385 19.72 4.32 16.86
C GLU A 385 18.66 4.37 15.77
N PRO A 386 18.85 5.14 14.68
CA PRO A 386 17.86 5.22 13.61
C PRO A 386 17.79 3.95 12.76
N ASP A 387 16.59 3.43 12.57
CA ASP A 387 16.29 2.28 11.72
C ASP A 387 15.83 2.69 10.30
N GLU A 388 15.50 1.70 9.46
CA GLU A 388 14.98 1.94 8.11
C GLU A 388 13.68 2.78 8.12
N VAL A 389 12.81 2.59 9.11
CA VAL A 389 11.53 3.29 9.23
C VAL A 389 11.75 4.78 9.54
N SER A 390 12.75 5.08 10.37
CA SER A 390 13.20 6.43 10.71
C SER A 390 13.67 7.20 9.48
N TYR A 391 14.52 6.59 8.65
CA TYR A 391 14.96 7.19 7.40
C TYR A 391 13.83 7.32 6.37
N ASN A 392 12.91 6.34 6.29
CA ASN A 392 11.73 6.41 5.42
C ASN A 392 10.83 7.62 5.79
N ALA A 393 10.59 7.84 7.08
CA ALA A 393 9.83 8.99 7.57
C ALA A 393 10.51 10.30 7.17
N LEU A 394 11.82 10.44 7.37
CA LEU A 394 12.59 11.62 6.95
C LEU A 394 12.55 11.85 5.45
N ILE A 395 12.78 10.82 4.63
CA ILE A 395 12.75 10.91 3.17
C ILE A 395 11.35 11.33 2.70
N THR A 396 10.29 10.81 3.34
CA THR A 396 8.91 11.19 3.06
C THR A 396 8.64 12.66 3.38
N VAL A 397 9.17 13.17 4.50
CA VAL A 397 9.09 14.60 4.85
C VAL A 397 9.87 15.44 3.84
N CYS A 398 11.09 15.05 3.48
CA CYS A 398 11.94 15.74 2.52
C CYS A 398 11.29 15.82 1.13
N GLU A 399 10.69 14.73 0.65
CA GLU A 399 9.95 14.70 -0.61
C GLU A 399 8.76 15.67 -0.56
N ARG A 400 7.89 15.58 0.46
CA ARG A 400 6.69 16.42 0.55
C ARG A 400 7.00 17.90 0.73
N SER A 401 8.14 18.21 1.35
CA SER A 401 8.65 19.57 1.55
C SER A 401 9.55 20.08 0.44
N GLU A 402 9.77 19.29 -0.62
CA GLU A 402 10.57 19.64 -1.80
C GLU A 402 12.07 19.90 -1.47
N GLN A 403 12.59 19.30 -0.39
CA GLN A 403 14.00 19.37 0.05
C GLN A 403 14.79 18.12 -0.36
N LEU A 404 14.93 17.90 -1.67
CA LEU A 404 15.44 16.64 -2.22
C LEU A 404 16.93 16.41 -1.95
N ASP A 405 17.75 17.46 -2.03
CA ASP A 405 19.20 17.34 -1.80
C ASP A 405 19.50 16.85 -0.37
N ARG A 406 18.71 17.30 0.61
CA ARG A 406 18.80 16.81 1.99
C ARG A 406 18.32 15.37 2.12
N GLY A 407 17.26 15.00 1.42
CA GLY A 407 16.81 13.61 1.35
C GLY A 407 17.91 12.68 0.83
N VAL A 408 18.68 13.12 -0.16
CA VAL A 408 19.84 12.38 -0.69
C VAL A 408 20.97 12.32 0.35
N GLN A 409 21.23 13.40 1.09
CA GLN A 409 22.21 13.37 2.19
C GLN A 409 21.85 12.33 3.26
N PHE A 410 20.58 12.28 3.70
CA PHE A 410 20.13 11.27 4.66
C PHE A 410 20.21 9.84 4.13
N LEU A 411 19.99 9.65 2.82
CA LEU A 411 20.16 8.35 2.17
C LEU A 411 21.62 7.88 2.18
N TRP A 412 22.59 8.78 2.04
CA TRP A 412 24.00 8.43 2.18
C TRP A 412 24.42 8.24 3.63
N GLU A 413 23.88 9.06 4.54
CA GLU A 413 24.10 8.91 5.98
C GLU A 413 23.66 7.53 6.49
N SER A 414 22.54 6.98 6.01
CA SER A 414 22.11 5.63 6.40
C SER A 414 23.10 4.54 5.95
N LYS A 415 23.76 4.73 4.81
CA LYS A 415 24.81 3.84 4.31
C LYS A 415 26.09 3.95 5.13
N GLU A 416 26.51 5.17 5.46
CA GLU A 416 27.71 5.44 6.25
C GLU A 416 27.59 4.91 7.69
N ARG A 417 26.39 4.99 8.27
CA ARG A 417 26.10 4.41 9.60
C ARG A 417 25.97 2.88 9.59
N GLY A 418 25.94 2.24 8.42
CA GLY A 418 25.85 0.79 8.31
C GLY A 418 24.51 0.21 8.78
N VAL A 419 23.41 0.96 8.63
CA VAL A 419 22.07 0.49 9.02
C VAL A 419 21.68 -0.72 8.16
N SER A 420 21.06 -1.73 8.77
CA SER A 420 20.52 -2.89 8.04
C SER A 420 19.30 -2.45 7.23
N LEU A 421 19.48 -2.25 5.92
CA LEU A 421 18.46 -1.74 5.01
C LEU A 421 17.95 -2.84 4.06
N SER A 422 16.65 -2.86 3.82
CA SER A 422 16.00 -3.72 2.84
C SER A 422 16.54 -3.50 1.42
N ALA A 423 16.49 -4.53 0.58
CA ALA A 423 16.91 -4.43 -0.82
C ALA A 423 16.09 -3.38 -1.59
N ALA A 424 14.86 -3.13 -1.15
CA ALA A 424 13.93 -2.21 -1.76
C ALA A 424 14.12 -0.74 -1.33
N PHE A 425 14.78 -0.49 -0.19
CA PHE A 425 14.89 0.84 0.41
C PHE A 425 15.58 1.85 -0.50
N PHE A 426 16.77 1.54 -1.03
CA PHE A 426 17.52 2.44 -1.90
C PHE A 426 16.78 2.77 -3.20
N PRO A 427 16.30 1.78 -3.99
CA PRO A 427 15.49 2.05 -5.17
C PRO A 427 14.27 2.92 -4.85
N TRP A 428 13.55 2.59 -3.78
CA TRP A 428 12.38 3.35 -3.33
C TRP A 428 12.72 4.80 -3.00
N ALA A 429 13.79 5.04 -2.23
CA ALA A 429 14.22 6.36 -1.82
C ALA A 429 14.63 7.22 -3.03
N LEU A 430 15.42 6.64 -3.94
CA LEU A 430 15.84 7.31 -5.18
C LEU A 430 14.64 7.68 -6.07
N ALA A 431 13.67 6.76 -6.20
CA ALA A 431 12.46 7.00 -6.98
C ALA A 431 11.60 8.14 -6.38
N ARG A 432 11.41 8.16 -5.06
CA ARG A 432 10.66 9.22 -4.37
C ARG A 432 11.37 10.56 -4.43
N LEU A 433 12.68 10.58 -4.20
CA LEU A 433 13.49 11.79 -4.31
C LEU A 433 13.69 12.23 -5.77
N SER A 434 13.36 11.36 -6.73
CA SER A 434 13.48 11.61 -8.17
C SER A 434 14.88 12.11 -8.53
N VAL A 435 15.89 11.39 -8.02
CA VAL A 435 17.31 11.67 -8.24
C VAL A 435 17.64 11.43 -9.72
N PRO A 436 18.18 12.41 -10.45
CA PRO A 436 18.45 12.28 -11.88
C PRO A 436 19.82 11.65 -12.20
N ASP A 437 20.67 11.40 -11.19
CA ASP A 437 22.05 10.95 -11.36
C ASP A 437 22.12 9.48 -11.84
N PRO A 438 22.60 9.22 -13.08
CA PRO A 438 22.68 7.86 -13.63
C PRO A 438 23.62 6.94 -12.85
N ASP A 439 24.68 7.48 -12.25
CA ASP A 439 25.71 6.69 -11.56
C ASP A 439 25.21 6.19 -10.21
N VAL A 440 24.38 6.99 -9.52
CA VAL A 440 23.73 6.57 -8.28
C VAL A 440 22.66 5.51 -8.56
N ILE A 441 21.92 5.67 -9.66
CA ILE A 441 20.90 4.70 -10.08
C ILE A 441 21.55 3.37 -10.47
N SER A 442 22.70 3.39 -11.16
CA SER A 442 23.43 2.16 -11.54
C SER A 442 24.00 1.42 -10.33
N ALA A 443 24.54 2.14 -9.33
CA ALA A 443 25.01 1.54 -8.09
C ALA A 443 23.88 0.86 -7.29
N ALA A 444 22.71 1.50 -7.19
CA ALA A 444 21.54 0.88 -6.55
C ALA A 444 21.03 -0.34 -7.34
N PHE A 445 21.15 -0.31 -8.66
CA PHE A 445 20.85 -1.45 -9.53
C PHE A 445 21.78 -2.64 -9.26
N ASP A 446 23.09 -2.42 -9.16
CA ASP A 446 24.07 -3.49 -8.93
C ASP A 446 23.83 -4.19 -7.58
N GLU A 447 23.48 -3.42 -6.54
CA GLU A 447 23.14 -3.99 -5.22
C GLU A 447 21.90 -4.90 -5.28
N VAL A 448 20.85 -4.46 -5.99
CA VAL A 448 19.63 -5.25 -6.17
C VAL A 448 19.90 -6.49 -7.00
N ALA A 449 20.72 -6.38 -8.06
CA ALA A 449 21.11 -7.51 -8.90
C ALA A 449 21.85 -8.59 -8.10
N LEU A 450 22.78 -8.18 -7.23
CA LEU A 450 23.48 -9.08 -6.32
C LEU A 450 22.51 -9.78 -5.36
N LYS A 451 21.62 -9.03 -4.69
CA LYS A 451 20.66 -9.61 -3.73
C LYS A 451 19.64 -10.55 -4.39
N LEU A 452 19.17 -10.25 -5.60
CA LEU A 452 18.30 -11.13 -6.40
C LEU A 452 19.00 -12.45 -6.76
N SER A 453 20.33 -12.42 -6.98
CA SER A 453 21.10 -13.63 -7.28
C SER A 453 21.43 -14.46 -6.04
N SER A 454 21.55 -13.84 -4.87
CA SER A 454 21.98 -14.51 -3.64
C SER A 454 20.82 -14.99 -2.74
N SER A 455 19.63 -14.37 -2.83
CA SER A 455 18.56 -14.58 -1.86
C SER A 455 17.15 -14.38 -2.43
N GLN A 456 16.18 -15.13 -1.91
CA GLN A 456 14.77 -14.93 -2.24
C GLN A 456 14.18 -13.76 -1.44
N LEU A 457 14.17 -12.58 -2.06
CA LEU A 457 13.44 -11.39 -1.60
C LEU A 457 11.94 -11.64 -1.33
N ALA A 458 11.42 -10.88 -0.36
CA ALA A 458 10.02 -10.94 0.05
C ALA A 458 9.09 -10.30 -1.01
N PRO A 459 7.80 -10.70 -1.09
CA PRO A 459 6.82 -10.16 -2.04
C PRO A 459 6.75 -8.63 -2.08
N LYS A 460 6.72 -8.00 -0.89
CA LYS A 460 6.64 -6.54 -0.73
C LYS A 460 7.90 -5.84 -1.26
N GLU A 461 9.08 -6.44 -1.13
CA GLU A 461 10.32 -5.86 -1.65
C GLU A 461 10.33 -5.91 -3.18
N LEU A 462 9.94 -7.05 -3.77
CA LEU A 462 9.85 -7.23 -5.22
C LEU A 462 8.91 -6.19 -5.86
N SER A 463 7.74 -5.95 -5.24
CA SER A 463 6.76 -4.97 -5.74
C SER A 463 7.31 -3.54 -5.71
N ILE A 464 7.99 -3.16 -4.63
CA ILE A 464 8.58 -1.82 -4.45
C ILE A 464 9.73 -1.60 -5.44
N ILE A 465 10.61 -2.60 -5.62
CA ILE A 465 11.74 -2.51 -6.57
C ILE A 465 11.23 -2.34 -8.00
N ALA A 466 10.24 -3.13 -8.42
CA ALA A 466 9.65 -3.01 -9.76
C ALA A 466 9.07 -1.62 -10.01
N TRP A 467 8.31 -1.10 -9.03
CA TRP A 467 7.75 0.25 -9.12
C TRP A 467 8.83 1.33 -9.17
N ALA A 468 9.85 1.23 -8.31
CA ALA A 468 10.94 2.19 -8.23
C ALA A 468 11.73 2.28 -9.53
N PHE A 469 12.11 1.15 -10.11
CA PHE A 469 12.83 1.13 -11.39
C PHE A 469 12.00 1.65 -12.56
N GLY A 470 10.70 1.36 -12.59
CA GLY A 470 9.79 1.94 -13.59
C GLY A 470 9.67 3.48 -13.48
N MET A 471 9.67 4.00 -12.24
CA MET A 471 9.68 5.44 -11.96
C MET A 471 10.98 6.11 -12.40
N LEU A 472 12.13 5.49 -12.07
CA LEU A 472 13.47 5.98 -12.42
C LEU A 472 13.80 5.83 -13.92
N GLY A 473 13.02 5.07 -14.67
CA GLY A 473 13.22 4.85 -16.11
C GLY A 473 14.37 3.91 -16.43
N VAL A 474 14.69 2.98 -15.53
CA VAL A 474 15.74 1.98 -15.73
C VAL A 474 15.25 0.94 -16.74
N ASN A 475 15.85 0.92 -17.93
CA ASN A 475 15.49 -0.02 -19.00
C ASN A 475 16.50 -1.19 -19.06
N ASN A 476 16.44 -2.10 -18.09
CA ASN A 476 17.23 -3.34 -18.11
C ASN A 476 16.30 -4.57 -18.14
N ALA A 477 16.08 -5.13 -19.33
CA ALA A 477 15.15 -6.24 -19.52
C ALA A 477 15.55 -7.50 -18.75
N THR A 478 16.84 -7.81 -18.61
CA THR A 478 17.28 -9.06 -17.97
C THR A 478 17.03 -9.05 -16.47
N LEU A 479 17.25 -7.91 -15.80
CA LEU A 479 16.98 -7.79 -14.37
C LEU A 479 15.48 -7.76 -14.09
N PHE A 480 14.70 -7.01 -14.88
CA PHE A 480 13.26 -7.02 -14.73
C PHE A 480 12.69 -8.42 -14.92
N HIS A 481 13.18 -9.17 -15.90
CA HIS A 481 12.78 -10.56 -16.11
C HIS A 481 13.11 -11.45 -14.90
N ALA A 482 14.31 -11.31 -14.31
CA ALA A 482 14.67 -12.04 -13.09
C ALA A 482 13.77 -11.70 -11.88
N LEU A 483 13.49 -10.42 -11.67
CA LEU A 483 12.57 -9.95 -10.63
C LEU A 483 11.16 -10.53 -10.85
N ILE A 484 10.69 -10.50 -12.09
CA ILE A 484 9.38 -10.99 -12.49
C ILE A 484 9.25 -12.49 -12.26
N ILE A 485 10.24 -13.30 -12.63
CA ILE A 485 10.24 -14.76 -12.40
C ILE A 485 10.04 -15.06 -10.91
N GLN A 486 10.74 -14.35 -10.03
CA GLN A 486 10.63 -14.56 -8.60
C GLN A 486 9.28 -14.08 -8.04
N ALA A 487 8.73 -12.99 -8.58
CA ALA A 487 7.42 -12.47 -8.20
C ALA A 487 6.29 -13.45 -8.60
N VAL A 488 6.35 -14.03 -9.82
CA VAL A 488 5.35 -14.98 -10.32
C VAL A 488 5.20 -16.19 -9.40
N ARG A 489 6.31 -16.70 -8.84
CA ARG A 489 6.31 -17.85 -7.91
C ARG A 489 5.61 -17.59 -6.58
N GLN A 490 5.35 -16.33 -6.24
CA GLN A 490 4.84 -15.92 -4.94
C GLN A 490 3.51 -15.14 -5.04
N LEU A 491 2.88 -15.06 -6.22
CA LEU A 491 1.74 -14.16 -6.50
C LEU A 491 0.59 -14.27 -5.48
N GLU A 492 0.26 -15.48 -5.01
CA GLU A 492 -0.79 -15.71 -4.01
C GLU A 492 -0.56 -14.92 -2.70
N SER A 493 0.71 -14.69 -2.33
CA SER A 493 1.08 -13.96 -1.12
C SER A 493 1.09 -12.43 -1.27
N PHE A 494 0.94 -11.90 -2.48
CA PHE A 494 0.96 -10.45 -2.73
C PHE A 494 -0.37 -9.81 -2.30
N THR A 495 -0.33 -8.58 -1.78
CA THR A 495 -1.53 -7.76 -1.62
C THR A 495 -1.98 -7.15 -2.96
N MET A 496 -3.22 -6.66 -3.06
CA MET A 496 -3.70 -5.95 -4.26
C MET A 496 -2.80 -4.77 -4.64
N GLY A 497 -2.34 -4.00 -3.64
CA GLY A 497 -1.42 -2.89 -3.85
C GLY A 497 -0.03 -3.33 -4.34
N ASP A 498 0.45 -4.51 -3.94
CA ASP A 498 1.71 -5.05 -4.43
C ASP A 498 1.60 -5.56 -5.88
N LEU A 499 0.49 -6.21 -6.23
CA LEU A 499 0.17 -6.57 -7.61
C LEU A 499 0.10 -5.34 -8.52
N LEU A 500 -0.50 -4.24 -8.03
CA LEU A 500 -0.52 -2.96 -8.74
C LEU A 500 0.89 -2.43 -8.98
N LYS A 501 1.74 -2.37 -7.95
CA LYS A 501 3.13 -1.87 -8.09
C LYS A 501 3.93 -2.68 -9.09
N LEU A 502 3.79 -4.02 -9.08
CA LEU A 502 4.39 -4.90 -10.07
C LEU A 502 3.89 -4.58 -11.49
N ALA A 503 2.58 -4.57 -11.69
CA ALA A 503 1.98 -4.27 -13.00
C ALA A 503 2.40 -2.89 -13.51
N TRP A 504 2.53 -1.90 -12.63
CA TRP A 504 2.96 -0.55 -12.97
C TRP A 504 4.44 -0.49 -13.38
N GLY A 505 5.32 -1.17 -12.63
CA GLY A 505 6.73 -1.31 -12.96
C GLY A 505 6.93 -1.95 -14.33
N SER A 506 6.25 -3.07 -14.58
CA SER A 506 6.31 -3.78 -15.86
C SER A 506 5.75 -2.97 -17.03
N ALA A 507 4.69 -2.18 -16.80
CA ALA A 507 4.12 -1.30 -17.83
C ALA A 507 5.08 -0.17 -18.24
N ALA A 508 5.91 0.31 -17.31
CA ALA A 508 6.85 1.41 -17.54
C ALA A 508 8.11 0.96 -18.29
N SER A 509 8.62 -0.23 -17.98
CA SER A 509 9.85 -0.79 -18.59
C SER A 509 9.59 -1.46 -19.94
N GLY A 510 8.32 -1.78 -20.24
CA GLY A 510 7.88 -2.31 -21.51
C GLY A 510 8.51 -3.67 -21.84
N VAL A 511 8.01 -4.75 -21.21
CA VAL A 511 7.96 -6.16 -21.70
C VAL A 511 7.58 -7.10 -20.54
N ASP A 512 6.53 -7.91 -20.76
CA ASP A 512 6.35 -9.35 -20.48
C ASP A 512 4.83 -9.65 -20.46
N LEU A 513 4.28 -10.03 -21.63
CA LEU A 513 2.84 -10.27 -21.81
C LEU A 513 2.32 -11.38 -20.87
N GLU A 514 3.14 -12.40 -20.65
CA GLU A 514 2.84 -13.54 -19.79
C GLU A 514 2.61 -13.11 -18.34
N LEU A 515 3.45 -12.24 -17.79
CA LEU A 515 3.26 -11.70 -16.44
C LEU A 515 1.94 -10.96 -16.32
N PHE A 516 1.61 -10.09 -17.27
CA PHE A 516 0.35 -9.34 -17.23
C PHE A 516 -0.85 -10.28 -17.24
N MET A 517 -0.79 -11.37 -17.99
CA MET A 517 -1.85 -12.38 -17.96
C MET A 517 -1.94 -13.08 -16.61
N THR A 518 -0.81 -13.47 -16.01
CA THR A 518 -0.81 -14.14 -14.69
C THR A 518 -1.31 -13.22 -13.58
N ILE A 519 -0.85 -11.96 -13.54
CA ILE A 519 -1.36 -10.96 -12.59
C ILE A 519 -2.87 -10.75 -12.79
N GLN A 520 -3.33 -10.65 -14.03
CA GLN A 520 -4.75 -10.47 -14.32
C GLN A 520 -5.59 -11.66 -13.85
N ASN A 521 -5.13 -12.90 -14.06
CA ASN A 521 -5.82 -14.10 -13.62
C ASN A 521 -5.95 -14.16 -12.09
N GLU A 522 -4.88 -13.85 -11.37
CA GLU A 522 -4.89 -13.76 -9.90
C GLU A 522 -5.87 -12.68 -9.39
N VAL A 523 -5.87 -11.51 -10.04
CA VAL A 523 -6.80 -10.42 -9.70
C VAL A 523 -8.25 -10.82 -9.99
N ILE A 524 -8.51 -11.49 -11.11
CA ILE A 524 -9.86 -12.00 -11.45
C ILE A 524 -10.33 -12.98 -10.38
N ALA A 525 -9.51 -13.95 -9.99
CA ALA A 525 -9.84 -14.91 -8.93
C ALA A 525 -10.21 -14.22 -7.61
N ARG A 526 -9.48 -13.16 -7.23
CA ARG A 526 -9.79 -12.36 -6.04
C ARG A 526 -11.10 -11.57 -6.17
N LEU A 527 -11.37 -11.01 -7.35
CA LEU A 527 -12.59 -10.25 -7.62
C LEU A 527 -13.84 -11.16 -7.61
N GLU A 528 -13.73 -12.42 -8.02
CA GLU A 528 -14.84 -13.39 -8.01
C GLU A 528 -15.30 -13.78 -6.60
N HIS A 529 -14.38 -13.74 -5.62
CA HIS A 529 -14.66 -14.16 -4.23
C HIS A 529 -14.76 -13.00 -3.23
N VAL A 530 -14.75 -11.74 -3.68
CA VAL A 530 -14.76 -10.59 -2.76
C VAL A 530 -16.15 -10.29 -2.22
N ASP A 531 -16.28 -10.22 -0.88
CA ASP A 531 -17.47 -9.68 -0.22
C ASP A 531 -17.23 -8.25 0.26
N LEU A 532 -17.70 -7.28 -0.54
CA LEU A 532 -17.56 -5.85 -0.26
C LEU A 532 -18.31 -5.38 1.00
N GLN A 533 -19.30 -6.15 1.49
CA GLN A 533 -20.06 -5.78 2.69
C GLN A 533 -19.25 -6.01 3.97
N SER A 534 -18.35 -6.99 3.96
CA SER A 534 -17.44 -7.26 5.08
C SER A 534 -16.35 -6.18 5.26
N PHE A 535 -16.08 -5.37 4.22
CA PHE A 535 -14.99 -4.39 4.24
C PHE A 535 -15.38 -3.12 5.01
N SER A 536 -14.43 -2.59 5.79
CA SER A 536 -14.48 -1.20 6.28
C SER A 536 -14.47 -0.22 5.10
N GLU A 537 -14.95 1.01 5.29
CA GLU A 537 -14.96 2.03 4.23
C GLU A 537 -13.56 2.32 3.68
N LEU A 538 -12.56 2.46 4.56
CA LEU A 538 -11.15 2.68 4.21
C LEU A 538 -10.57 1.50 3.40
N SER A 539 -10.83 0.26 3.84
CA SER A 539 -10.38 -0.95 3.14
C SER A 539 -11.01 -1.06 1.75
N ARG A 540 -12.30 -0.71 1.63
CA ARG A 540 -13.03 -0.70 0.36
C ARG A 540 -12.44 0.34 -0.59
N ALA A 541 -12.20 1.56 -0.12
CA ALA A 541 -11.62 2.62 -0.95
C ALA A 541 -10.23 2.24 -1.49
N ALA A 542 -9.35 1.70 -0.63
CA ALA A 542 -8.02 1.23 -1.04
C ALA A 542 -8.10 0.11 -2.09
N PHE A 543 -8.95 -0.89 -1.85
CA PHE A 543 -9.14 -2.01 -2.78
C PHE A 543 -9.66 -1.56 -4.16
N LEU A 544 -10.65 -0.66 -4.19
CA LEU A 544 -11.19 -0.11 -5.45
C LEU A 544 -10.13 0.70 -6.20
N GLN A 545 -9.35 1.50 -5.48
CA GLN A 545 -8.26 2.28 -6.07
C GLN A 545 -7.19 1.38 -6.68
N ASP A 546 -6.79 0.31 -5.99
CA ASP A 546 -5.81 -0.65 -6.49
C ASP A 546 -6.31 -1.38 -7.74
N THR A 547 -7.58 -1.80 -7.74
CA THR A 547 -8.22 -2.47 -8.88
C THR A 547 -8.31 -1.54 -10.10
N LEU A 548 -8.70 -0.27 -9.91
CA LEU A 548 -8.70 0.75 -10.97
C LEU A 548 -7.28 1.01 -11.50
N GLY A 549 -6.27 1.02 -10.63
CA GLY A 549 -4.87 1.15 -10.99
C GLY A 549 -4.37 -0.01 -11.86
N LEU A 550 -4.78 -1.24 -11.54
CA LEU A 550 -4.43 -2.44 -12.30
C LEU A 550 -5.04 -2.41 -13.70
N LEU A 551 -6.31 -2.02 -13.81
CA LEU A 551 -6.95 -1.78 -15.11
C LEU A 551 -6.19 -0.75 -15.94
N TRP A 552 -5.78 0.36 -15.30
CA TRP A 552 -5.01 1.40 -15.96
C TRP A 552 -3.65 0.89 -16.45
N ALA A 553 -2.90 0.19 -15.60
CA ALA A 553 -1.59 -0.34 -15.95
C ALA A 553 -1.68 -1.35 -17.12
N SER A 554 -2.68 -2.23 -17.07
CA SER A 554 -2.93 -3.24 -18.11
C SER A 554 -3.33 -2.59 -19.44
N ASN A 555 -4.18 -1.56 -19.40
CA ASN A 555 -4.57 -0.81 -20.60
C ASN A 555 -3.40 0.01 -21.16
N PHE A 556 -2.61 0.66 -20.30
CA PHE A 556 -1.43 1.41 -20.72
C PHE A 556 -0.39 0.52 -21.42
N ALA A 557 -0.21 -0.72 -20.93
CA ALA A 557 0.62 -1.74 -21.57
C ALA A 557 -0.02 -2.36 -22.83
N GLY A 558 -1.29 -2.06 -23.14
CA GLY A 558 -2.02 -2.63 -24.27
C GLY A 558 -2.43 -4.10 -24.10
N CYS A 559 -2.46 -4.60 -22.86
CA CYS A 559 -2.65 -6.01 -22.51
C CYS A 559 -3.92 -6.28 -21.67
N CYS A 560 -4.83 -5.32 -21.56
CA CYS A 560 -6.03 -5.46 -20.73
C CYS A 560 -6.97 -6.53 -21.31
N SER A 561 -7.20 -7.63 -20.58
CA SER A 561 -8.16 -8.66 -20.97
C SER A 561 -9.61 -8.19 -20.79
N ASN A 562 -10.51 -8.68 -21.63
CA ASN A 562 -11.94 -8.43 -21.48
C ASN A 562 -12.52 -9.04 -20.20
N ASN A 563 -11.94 -10.15 -19.71
CA ASN A 563 -12.35 -10.82 -18.49
C ASN A 563 -12.03 -9.97 -17.25
N LEU A 564 -10.82 -9.39 -17.17
CA LEU A 564 -10.47 -8.46 -16.11
C LEU A 564 -11.40 -7.25 -16.14
N LEU A 565 -11.61 -6.65 -17.32
CA LEU A 565 -12.48 -5.48 -17.47
C LEU A 565 -13.90 -5.77 -16.99
N THR A 566 -14.46 -6.92 -17.36
CA THR A 566 -15.83 -7.29 -17.00
C THR A 566 -15.97 -7.54 -15.50
N SER A 567 -15.04 -8.31 -14.92
CA SER A 567 -15.03 -8.65 -13.48
C SER A 567 -14.81 -7.41 -12.62
N ALA A 568 -13.83 -6.59 -12.97
CA ALA A 568 -13.56 -5.34 -12.26
C ALA A 568 -14.73 -4.35 -12.38
N ARG A 569 -15.34 -4.22 -13.56
CA ARG A 569 -16.53 -3.37 -13.75
C ARG A 569 -17.69 -3.81 -12.87
N LEU A 570 -17.93 -5.11 -12.75
CA LEU A 570 -18.99 -5.66 -11.90
C LEU A 570 -18.79 -5.29 -10.44
N VAL A 571 -17.63 -5.62 -9.86
CA VAL A 571 -17.31 -5.38 -8.45
C VAL A 571 -17.29 -3.88 -8.13
N ILE A 572 -16.64 -3.07 -8.98
CA ILE A 572 -16.52 -1.63 -8.75
C ILE A 572 -17.89 -0.93 -8.84
N ARG A 573 -18.77 -1.35 -9.76
CA ARG A 573 -20.16 -0.85 -9.81
C ARG A 573 -20.97 -1.26 -8.59
N GLN A 574 -20.84 -2.51 -8.14
CA GLN A 574 -21.51 -2.98 -6.92
C GLN A 574 -21.14 -2.11 -5.71
N ALA A 575 -19.88 -1.71 -5.57
CA ALA A 575 -19.45 -0.79 -4.52
C ALA A 575 -20.17 0.57 -4.61
N GLY A 576 -20.27 1.16 -5.80
CA GLY A 576 -21.02 2.40 -6.01
C GLY A 576 -22.51 2.25 -5.69
N ALA A 577 -23.14 1.15 -6.10
CA ALA A 577 -24.55 0.87 -5.81
C ALA A 577 -24.83 0.62 -4.31
N ILE A 578 -23.84 0.14 -3.54
CA ILE A 578 -23.93 0.09 -2.07
C ILE A 578 -23.92 1.52 -1.51
N MET A 579 -23.04 2.40 -2.00
CA MET A 579 -22.97 3.78 -1.54
C MET A 579 -24.22 4.59 -1.88
N ASP A 580 -24.80 4.39 -3.07
CA ASP A 580 -26.08 5.02 -3.45
C ASP A 580 -27.23 4.59 -2.53
N ARG A 581 -27.22 3.36 -2.02
CA ARG A 581 -28.21 2.88 -1.03
C ARG A 581 -28.01 3.51 0.35
N VAL A 582 -26.75 3.70 0.77
CA VAL A 582 -26.39 4.28 2.08
C VAL A 582 -26.64 5.80 2.11
N HIS A 583 -26.39 6.50 1.00
CA HIS A 583 -26.49 7.96 0.88
C HIS A 583 -27.70 8.42 0.07
N GLY A 584 -28.65 7.51 -0.19
CA GLY A 584 -29.82 7.77 -1.02
C GLY A 584 -30.76 8.82 -0.41
N PRO A 585 -31.73 9.33 -1.18
CA PRO A 585 -32.61 10.42 -0.78
C PRO A 585 -33.47 10.15 0.47
N SER A 586 -33.53 8.91 0.97
CA SER A 586 -34.23 8.52 2.20
C SER A 586 -33.39 8.61 3.49
N SER A 587 -32.07 8.75 3.39
CA SER A 587 -31.17 8.93 4.53
C SER A 587 -30.63 10.36 4.52
N SER A 588 -31.45 11.30 4.97
CA SER A 588 -31.03 12.69 5.17
C SER A 588 -29.91 12.73 6.20
N PRO A 589 -28.67 13.14 5.86
CA PRO A 589 -27.74 13.57 6.89
C PRO A 589 -28.30 14.88 7.44
N VAL A 590 -28.37 14.99 8.77
CA VAL A 590 -28.58 16.26 9.46
C VAL A 590 -27.56 17.24 8.87
N PHE A 591 -28.04 18.14 8.03
CA PHE A 591 -27.26 19.24 7.48
C PHE A 591 -26.70 20.00 8.68
N ARG A 592 -25.38 19.92 8.90
CA ARG A 592 -24.72 20.94 9.72
C ARG A 592 -25.01 22.25 9.02
N SER A 593 -25.73 23.13 9.71
CA SER A 593 -25.89 24.53 9.29
C SER A 593 -24.49 25.16 9.28
N MET A 594 -23.77 25.03 8.17
CA MET A 594 -22.87 26.11 7.77
C MET A 594 -23.80 27.27 7.46
N GLY A 595 -23.62 28.36 8.23
CA GLY A 595 -24.46 29.54 8.19
C GLY A 595 -24.74 29.99 6.76
N ASP A 596 -25.95 30.49 6.57
CA ASP A 596 -26.51 31.04 5.34
C ASP A 596 -25.45 31.67 4.44
N LEU A 597 -24.93 30.87 3.50
CA LEU A 597 -24.44 31.43 2.25
C LEU A 597 -25.69 31.99 1.57
N PRO A 598 -25.72 33.28 1.24
CA PRO A 598 -26.92 33.87 0.67
C PRO A 598 -27.23 33.11 -0.62
N CYS A 599 -28.37 32.41 -0.61
CA CYS A 599 -29.06 31.99 -1.82
C CYS A 599 -29.48 33.25 -2.58
N THR A 600 -28.52 33.95 -3.19
CA THR A 600 -28.83 34.94 -4.22
C THR A 600 -29.22 34.17 -5.47
N GLU A 601 -30.47 34.43 -5.86
CA GLU A 601 -31.19 33.97 -7.03
C GLU A 601 -30.29 33.62 -8.23
N ALA A 602 -30.64 32.53 -8.92
CA ALA A 602 -29.97 32.01 -10.12
C ALA A 602 -29.94 32.98 -11.33
N ASP A 603 -30.37 34.23 -11.14
CA ASP A 603 -30.59 35.28 -12.12
C ASP A 603 -29.44 36.31 -12.22
N GLN A 604 -28.38 36.22 -11.40
CA GLN A 604 -27.23 37.14 -11.49
C GLN A 604 -26.19 36.81 -12.58
N TRP A 605 -26.38 35.73 -13.35
CA TRP A 605 -25.34 35.21 -14.25
C TRP A 605 -25.57 35.63 -15.70
N GLN A 606 -24.66 36.40 -16.31
CA GLN A 606 -24.78 36.79 -17.72
C GLN A 606 -24.81 35.56 -18.66
N PRO A 607 -25.65 35.54 -19.72
CA PRO A 607 -25.89 34.35 -20.56
C PRO A 607 -24.66 33.83 -21.31
N ALA A 608 -23.75 34.71 -21.73
CA ALA A 608 -22.58 34.34 -22.55
C ALA A 608 -21.43 33.69 -21.74
N SER A 609 -21.53 33.67 -20.41
CA SER A 609 -20.50 33.21 -19.48
C SER A 609 -20.97 32.10 -18.54
N LYS A 610 -22.16 31.52 -18.77
CA LYS A 610 -22.78 30.50 -17.91
C LYS A 610 -22.48 29.07 -18.45
N PRO A 611 -22.16 28.10 -17.58
CA PRO A 611 -22.09 26.70 -17.95
C PRO A 611 -23.41 26.18 -18.50
N GLN A 612 -23.35 25.24 -19.44
CA GLN A 612 -24.53 24.68 -20.10
C GLN A 612 -24.51 23.15 -20.04
N THR A 613 -25.62 22.53 -19.65
CA THR A 613 -25.78 21.07 -19.75
C THR A 613 -26.08 20.70 -21.20
N ILE A 614 -25.19 19.93 -21.82
CA ILE A 614 -25.26 19.54 -23.23
C ILE A 614 -25.97 18.20 -23.39
N LEU A 615 -25.73 17.26 -22.47
CA LEU A 615 -26.37 15.96 -22.42
C LEU A 615 -26.74 15.64 -20.98
N ASP A 616 -28.00 15.28 -20.74
CA ASP A 616 -28.50 14.92 -19.42
C ASP A 616 -29.08 13.51 -19.44
N LEU A 617 -28.35 12.55 -18.88
CA LEU A 617 -28.80 11.17 -18.70
C LEU A 617 -29.27 10.96 -17.25
N PRO A 618 -30.01 9.88 -16.93
CA PRO A 618 -30.51 9.65 -15.57
C PRO A 618 -29.41 9.60 -14.50
N ASP A 619 -28.24 9.04 -14.85
CA ASP A 619 -27.15 8.69 -13.93
C ASP A 619 -25.87 9.52 -14.12
N ARG A 620 -25.75 10.23 -15.25
CA ARG A 620 -24.58 11.05 -15.61
C ARG A 620 -24.97 12.19 -16.54
N LEU A 621 -24.08 13.17 -16.70
CA LEU A 621 -24.33 14.33 -17.54
C LEU A 621 -23.05 14.90 -18.13
N VAL A 622 -23.18 15.65 -19.22
CA VAL A 622 -22.10 16.40 -19.86
C VAL A 622 -22.40 17.89 -19.79
N VAL A 623 -21.48 18.66 -19.21
CA VAL A 623 -21.56 20.13 -19.10
C VAL A 623 -20.48 20.78 -19.95
N PHE A 624 -20.80 21.86 -20.63
CA PHE A 624 -19.81 22.76 -21.20
C PHE A 624 -19.25 23.69 -20.13
N LYS A 625 -17.93 23.66 -19.94
CA LYS A 625 -17.18 24.60 -19.09
C LYS A 625 -16.72 25.81 -19.93
N PRO A 626 -17.25 27.03 -19.68
CA PRO A 626 -16.70 28.24 -20.26
C PRO A 626 -15.32 28.59 -19.66
N PRO A 627 -14.51 29.42 -20.35
CA PRO A 627 -13.25 29.89 -19.79
C PRO A 627 -13.48 30.73 -18.53
N GLY A 628 -12.55 30.69 -17.58
CA GLY A 628 -12.63 31.44 -16.31
C GLY A 628 -13.37 30.73 -15.19
N TRP A 629 -14.01 29.59 -15.47
CA TRP A 629 -14.67 28.75 -14.45
C TRP A 629 -13.74 27.67 -13.94
N GLU A 630 -13.67 27.45 -12.63
CA GLU A 630 -13.01 26.28 -12.04
C GLU A 630 -13.99 25.10 -11.97
N VAL A 631 -13.50 23.86 -12.01
CA VAL A 631 -14.38 22.68 -11.93
C VAL A 631 -14.84 22.47 -10.49
N TYR A 632 -13.88 22.43 -9.55
CA TYR A 632 -14.03 22.35 -8.10
C TYR A 632 -12.68 22.73 -7.48
N ASN A 633 -12.66 23.40 -6.31
CA ASN A 633 -11.52 23.62 -5.37
C ASN A 633 -11.56 24.96 -4.59
N GLN A 634 -12.63 25.77 -4.70
CA GLN A 634 -12.76 27.03 -3.94
C GLN A 634 -11.70 28.11 -4.19
N ASN A 635 -10.91 28.05 -5.28
CA ASN A 635 -9.93 29.11 -5.58
C ASN A 635 -10.56 30.32 -6.28
N THR A 636 -11.75 30.16 -6.85
CA THR A 636 -12.49 31.19 -7.57
C THR A 636 -13.98 31.16 -7.20
N GLU A 637 -14.66 32.30 -7.34
CA GLU A 637 -16.11 32.40 -7.15
C GLU A 637 -16.90 31.59 -8.19
N LEU A 638 -16.38 31.47 -9.42
CA LEU A 638 -17.03 30.76 -10.52
C LEU A 638 -16.67 29.27 -10.53
N GLN A 639 -17.53 28.42 -9.96
CA GLN A 639 -17.29 26.97 -9.87
C GLN A 639 -18.40 26.13 -10.50
N LEU A 640 -17.98 25.12 -11.27
CA LEU A 640 -18.89 24.17 -11.91
C LEU A 640 -19.60 23.27 -10.89
N SER A 641 -18.93 22.93 -9.78
CA SER A 641 -19.52 22.21 -8.63
C SER A 641 -20.70 22.98 -8.04
N SER A 642 -20.52 24.27 -7.71
CA SER A 642 -21.58 25.12 -7.17
C SER A 642 -22.76 25.27 -8.13
N PHE A 643 -22.48 25.37 -9.44
CA PHE A 643 -23.52 25.39 -10.47
C PHE A 643 -24.36 24.10 -10.50
N LEU A 644 -23.71 22.92 -10.47
CA LEU A 644 -24.42 21.64 -10.44
C LEU A 644 -25.14 21.40 -9.11
N GLN A 645 -24.57 21.82 -7.99
CA GLN A 645 -25.21 21.74 -6.67
C GLN A 645 -26.48 22.60 -6.63
N ALA A 646 -26.44 23.83 -7.16
CA ALA A 646 -27.62 24.69 -7.25
C ALA A 646 -28.70 24.11 -8.18
N THR A 647 -28.30 23.47 -9.29
CA THR A 647 -29.25 22.98 -10.30
C THR A 647 -29.81 21.58 -9.97
N LEU A 648 -28.99 20.70 -9.37
CA LEU A 648 -29.28 19.26 -9.21
C LEU A 648 -28.97 18.72 -7.80
N GLY A 649 -28.31 19.47 -6.92
CA GLY A 649 -27.78 19.00 -5.64
C GLY A 649 -28.81 18.39 -4.69
N LYS A 650 -30.05 18.90 -4.71
CA LYS A 650 -31.16 18.33 -3.91
C LYS A 650 -31.53 16.89 -4.27
N ARG A 651 -31.20 16.43 -5.49
CA ARG A 651 -31.57 15.10 -5.99
C ARG A 651 -30.44 14.07 -5.85
N PHE A 652 -29.19 14.52 -5.77
CA PHE A 652 -28.03 13.65 -5.94
C PHE A 652 -26.96 13.97 -4.89
N ALA A 653 -26.80 13.06 -3.91
CA ALA A 653 -25.89 13.25 -2.77
C ALA A 653 -24.42 13.41 -3.19
N ILE A 654 -23.98 12.70 -4.23
CA ILE A 654 -22.58 12.74 -4.72
C ILE A 654 -22.12 14.16 -5.12
N LEU A 655 -23.04 15.05 -5.47
CA LEU A 655 -22.69 16.43 -5.86
C LEU A 655 -22.18 17.26 -4.67
N HIS A 656 -22.49 16.83 -3.43
CA HIS A 656 -22.01 17.45 -2.19
C HIS A 656 -20.85 16.70 -1.55
N ASP A 657 -20.45 15.56 -2.12
CA ASP A 657 -19.34 14.75 -1.63
C ASP A 657 -18.01 15.23 -2.26
N GLU A 658 -17.20 15.91 -1.45
CA GLU A 658 -15.88 16.39 -1.87
C GLU A 658 -14.85 15.26 -2.06
N GLU A 659 -14.97 14.15 -1.33
CA GLU A 659 -14.08 13.00 -1.47
C GLU A 659 -14.22 12.36 -2.85
N HIS A 660 -15.45 12.31 -3.36
CA HIS A 660 -15.78 11.87 -4.73
C HIS A 660 -15.73 13.00 -5.76
N GLN A 661 -15.09 14.13 -5.43
CA GLN A 661 -14.88 15.27 -6.34
C GLN A 661 -16.20 15.82 -6.91
N CYS A 662 -17.26 15.84 -6.11
CA CYS A 662 -18.60 16.27 -6.51
C CYS A 662 -19.14 15.53 -7.77
N GLY A 663 -18.72 14.27 -7.98
CA GLY A 663 -19.08 13.47 -9.15
C GLY A 663 -18.24 13.73 -10.41
N PHE A 664 -17.27 14.65 -10.38
CA PHE A 664 -16.41 14.93 -11.53
C PHE A 664 -15.25 13.94 -11.66
N LEU A 665 -14.95 13.49 -12.88
CA LEU A 665 -13.85 12.54 -13.14
C LEU A 665 -12.55 13.20 -13.58
N HIS A 666 -12.64 14.37 -14.19
CA HIS A 666 -11.51 15.04 -14.81
C HIS A 666 -11.72 16.54 -14.84
N ARG A 667 -10.60 17.29 -14.86
CA ARG A 667 -10.60 18.75 -14.82
C ARG A 667 -10.14 19.36 -16.15
N LEU A 668 -10.47 20.63 -16.34
CA LEU A 668 -9.91 21.52 -17.35
C LEU A 668 -9.31 22.73 -16.64
N ASP A 669 -8.15 23.18 -17.10
CA ASP A 669 -7.47 24.36 -16.55
C ASP A 669 -8.39 25.60 -16.61
N LEU A 670 -8.20 26.55 -15.69
CA LEU A 670 -9.01 27.77 -15.60
C LEU A 670 -9.19 28.51 -16.94
N PRO A 671 -8.15 28.77 -17.76
CA PRO A 671 -8.32 29.45 -19.05
C PRO A 671 -8.85 28.53 -20.17
N SER A 672 -8.96 27.22 -19.95
CA SER A 672 -9.43 26.28 -20.96
C SER A 672 -10.94 26.13 -20.94
N SER A 673 -11.51 25.84 -22.11
CA SER A 673 -12.95 25.64 -22.29
C SER A 673 -13.25 24.23 -22.82
N GLY A 674 -14.48 23.77 -22.69
CA GLY A 674 -14.94 22.55 -23.34
C GLY A 674 -15.74 21.61 -22.45
N LEU A 675 -15.97 20.41 -22.96
CA LEU A 675 -16.88 19.43 -22.35
C LEU A 675 -16.29 18.77 -21.08
N ILE A 676 -17.11 18.68 -20.03
CA ILE A 676 -16.84 17.99 -18.77
C ILE A 676 -17.92 16.93 -18.53
N LEU A 677 -17.51 15.74 -18.10
CA LEU A 677 -18.38 14.62 -17.73
C LEU A 677 -18.49 14.57 -16.21
N ALA A 678 -19.70 14.46 -15.71
CA ALA A 678 -20.02 14.35 -14.28
C ALA A 678 -21.00 13.21 -14.04
N ALA A 679 -20.80 12.48 -12.95
CA ALA A 679 -21.73 11.47 -12.47
C ALA A 679 -22.79 12.09 -11.55
N LYS A 680 -24.01 11.56 -11.60
CA LYS A 680 -25.11 11.90 -10.69
C LYS A 680 -25.25 10.88 -9.55
N THR A 681 -24.73 9.66 -9.73
CA THR A 681 -24.77 8.59 -8.73
C THR A 681 -23.36 8.03 -8.48
N TYR A 682 -23.16 7.38 -7.33
CA TYR A 682 -21.90 6.70 -7.01
C TYR A 682 -21.65 5.52 -7.95
N GLU A 683 -22.68 4.75 -8.32
CA GLU A 683 -22.55 3.68 -9.32
C GLU A 683 -22.03 4.23 -10.66
N ALA A 684 -22.59 5.34 -11.14
CA ALA A 684 -22.14 5.96 -12.40
C ALA A 684 -20.73 6.54 -12.28
N TYR A 685 -20.37 7.10 -11.12
CA TYR A 685 -19.02 7.61 -10.88
C TYR A 685 -17.97 6.50 -11.00
N TYR A 686 -18.22 5.37 -10.34
CA TYR A 686 -17.33 4.21 -10.35
C TYR A 686 -17.31 3.51 -11.72
N ASP A 687 -18.45 3.38 -12.40
CA ASP A 687 -18.50 2.91 -13.79
C ASP A 687 -17.65 3.80 -14.72
N LEU A 688 -17.81 5.12 -14.63
CA LEU A 688 -17.02 6.06 -15.42
C LEU A 688 -15.52 6.01 -15.07
N LYS A 689 -15.15 5.74 -13.80
CA LYS A 689 -13.75 5.52 -13.41
C LYS A 689 -13.19 4.26 -14.07
N VAL A 690 -13.97 3.18 -14.14
CA VAL A 690 -13.57 1.97 -14.87
C VAL A 690 -13.35 2.29 -16.34
N GLN A 691 -14.31 2.95 -17.00
CA GLN A 691 -14.18 3.35 -18.40
C GLN A 691 -12.96 4.26 -18.65
N LEU A 692 -12.66 5.16 -17.72
CA LEU A 692 -11.51 6.06 -17.80
C LEU A 692 -10.18 5.30 -17.74
N ASN A 693 -10.05 4.34 -16.82
CA ASN A 693 -8.83 3.56 -16.64
C ASN A 693 -8.65 2.51 -17.74
N ALA A 694 -9.75 1.93 -18.22
CA ALA A 694 -9.79 1.03 -19.37
C ALA A 694 -9.61 1.75 -20.73
N GLY A 695 -9.58 3.09 -20.74
CA GLY A 695 -9.40 3.87 -21.98
C GLY A 695 -10.62 3.91 -22.90
N GLU A 696 -11.81 3.55 -22.41
CA GLU A 696 -13.07 3.62 -23.16
C GLU A 696 -13.60 5.06 -23.31
N ILE A 697 -13.17 5.99 -22.42
CA ILE A 697 -13.56 7.40 -22.53
C ILE A 697 -12.63 8.14 -23.50
N ALA A 698 -13.18 8.59 -24.62
CA ALA A 698 -12.48 9.45 -25.56
C ALA A 698 -12.53 10.91 -25.11
N ARG A 699 -11.38 11.58 -25.10
CA ARG A 699 -11.22 13.00 -24.73
C ARG A 699 -10.37 13.70 -25.78
N ASP A 700 -11.03 14.44 -26.66
CA ASP A 700 -10.39 15.07 -27.82
C ASP A 700 -10.43 16.59 -27.72
N TYR A 701 -9.34 17.21 -28.14
CA TYR A 701 -9.07 18.63 -28.02
C TYR A 701 -8.61 19.19 -29.35
N VAL A 702 -8.81 20.49 -29.51
CA VAL A 702 -8.17 21.29 -30.54
C VAL A 702 -7.27 22.33 -29.88
N ILE A 703 -6.11 22.54 -30.49
CA ILE A 703 -5.14 23.53 -30.04
C ILE A 703 -4.58 24.33 -31.22
N LEU A 704 -4.09 25.53 -30.91
CA LEU A 704 -3.22 26.32 -31.76
C LEU A 704 -1.86 26.41 -31.06
N CYS A 705 -0.78 25.99 -31.74
CA CYS A 705 0.57 26.00 -31.19
C CYS A 705 1.58 26.73 -32.08
N HIS A 706 2.67 27.17 -31.47
CA HIS A 706 3.77 27.86 -32.14
C HIS A 706 4.58 26.91 -33.03
N GLY A 707 5.06 27.42 -34.16
CA GLY A 707 5.89 26.71 -35.13
C GLY A 707 5.09 25.77 -36.06
N TRP A 708 5.69 25.42 -37.20
CA TRP A 708 5.15 24.41 -38.11
C TRP A 708 5.55 23.01 -37.64
N MET A 709 4.65 22.38 -36.88
CA MET A 709 4.84 21.02 -36.40
C MET A 709 4.84 20.05 -37.58
N ARG A 710 5.80 19.12 -37.60
CA ARG A 710 5.91 18.14 -38.69
C ARG A 710 4.69 17.21 -38.67
N PRO A 711 3.98 17.00 -39.80
CA PRO A 711 2.81 16.13 -39.83
C PRO A 711 3.08 14.65 -39.51
N CYS A 712 4.36 14.21 -39.55
CA CYS A 712 4.77 12.86 -39.18
C CYS A 712 4.76 12.59 -37.67
N VAL A 713 4.70 13.63 -36.82
CA VAL A 713 4.60 13.47 -35.38
C VAL A 713 3.18 12.97 -35.06
N LYS A 714 3.08 11.77 -34.48
CA LYS A 714 1.79 11.12 -34.15
C LYS A 714 1.55 11.04 -32.65
N ASP A 715 2.60 10.83 -31.87
CA ASP A 715 2.52 10.62 -30.42
C ASP A 715 3.62 11.40 -29.69
N ILE A 716 3.29 11.89 -28.49
CA ILE A 716 4.25 12.39 -27.51
C ILE A 716 4.12 11.50 -26.26
N LYS A 717 5.18 10.73 -25.98
CA LYS A 717 5.27 9.74 -24.89
C LYS A 717 6.09 10.21 -23.69
N ALA A 718 6.53 11.47 -23.68
CA ALA A 718 7.30 12.05 -22.59
C ALA A 718 6.56 11.85 -21.25
N LYS A 719 7.26 11.35 -20.23
CA LYS A 719 6.72 11.20 -18.88
C LYS A 719 6.49 12.60 -18.28
N VAL A 720 5.43 12.73 -17.51
CA VAL A 720 5.01 14.00 -16.92
C VAL A 720 5.28 13.98 -15.43
N TYR A 721 5.95 15.02 -14.97
CA TYR A 721 6.39 15.14 -13.61
C TYR A 721 6.09 16.53 -13.03
N TRP A 722 5.72 16.58 -11.76
CA TRP A 722 5.31 17.82 -11.09
C TRP A 722 5.93 17.88 -9.69
N ARG A 723 6.79 18.88 -9.44
CA ARG A 723 7.33 19.27 -8.13
C ARG A 723 6.74 20.62 -7.74
N GLY A 724 5.66 20.63 -6.96
CA GLY A 724 5.25 21.85 -6.26
C GLY A 724 4.73 23.02 -7.11
N PRO A 725 4.96 24.28 -6.72
CA PRO A 725 4.34 25.45 -7.38
C PRO A 725 4.81 25.63 -8.84
N SER A 726 5.93 25.00 -9.21
CA SER A 726 6.53 25.07 -10.54
C SER A 726 5.61 24.52 -11.65
N PRO A 727 5.81 24.94 -12.92
CA PRO A 727 5.19 24.30 -14.07
C PRO A 727 5.51 22.80 -14.11
N THR A 728 4.52 21.99 -14.46
CA THR A 728 4.70 20.57 -14.74
C THR A 728 5.71 20.39 -15.88
N SER A 729 6.75 19.59 -15.69
CA SER A 729 7.74 19.28 -16.73
C SER A 729 7.42 17.96 -17.44
N ALA A 730 7.83 17.84 -18.69
CA ALA A 730 7.79 16.60 -19.45
C ALA A 730 9.21 16.20 -19.87
N GLY A 731 9.53 14.91 -19.80
CA GLY A 731 10.85 14.35 -20.10
C GLY A 731 10.90 12.83 -19.89
N ASP A 732 12.07 12.30 -19.55
CA ASP A 732 12.28 10.86 -19.36
C ASP A 732 11.86 10.34 -17.97
N GLN A 733 11.71 11.27 -17.01
CA GLN A 733 11.37 11.00 -15.61
C GLN A 733 9.90 11.30 -15.29
N GLY A 734 9.33 10.57 -14.33
CA GLY A 734 7.99 10.82 -13.79
C GLY A 734 6.91 9.86 -14.23
N LYS A 735 5.66 10.33 -14.32
CA LYS A 735 4.50 9.46 -14.56
C LYS A 735 4.29 9.24 -16.06
N PRO A 736 4.11 7.97 -16.52
CA PRO A 736 3.83 7.67 -17.92
C PRO A 736 2.63 8.45 -18.43
N SER A 737 2.81 9.05 -19.61
CA SER A 737 1.84 9.94 -20.23
C SER A 737 1.87 9.80 -21.74
N LEU A 738 0.69 9.78 -22.36
CA LEU A 738 0.54 9.63 -23.81
C LEU A 738 -0.45 10.64 -24.36
N THR A 739 0.06 11.47 -25.27
CA THR A 739 -0.71 12.45 -26.04
C THR A 739 -0.58 12.09 -27.52
N ARG A 740 -1.68 11.69 -28.15
CA ARG A 740 -1.74 11.45 -29.59
C ARG A 740 -2.14 12.74 -30.28
N LEU A 741 -1.57 13.01 -31.45
CA LEU A 741 -1.81 14.24 -32.20
C LEU A 741 -1.95 13.99 -33.70
N LYS A 742 -2.76 14.85 -34.32
CA LYS A 742 -2.92 14.95 -35.77
C LYS A 742 -2.79 16.42 -36.14
N VAL A 743 -1.71 16.77 -36.84
CA VAL A 743 -1.51 18.12 -37.36
C VAL A 743 -2.53 18.35 -38.47
N ALA A 744 -3.47 19.26 -38.23
CA ALA A 744 -4.61 19.50 -39.10
C ALA A 744 -4.29 20.57 -40.15
N ALA A 745 -3.65 21.67 -39.76
CA ALA A 745 -3.31 22.77 -40.67
C ALA A 745 -2.05 23.51 -40.24
N HIS A 746 -1.36 24.12 -41.21
CA HIS A 746 -0.31 25.12 -40.96
C HIS A 746 -0.83 26.52 -41.30
N ALA A 747 -0.56 27.47 -40.42
CA ALA A 747 -0.96 28.86 -40.59
C ALA A 747 0.17 29.82 -40.18
N ARG A 748 -0.06 31.12 -40.36
CA ARG A 748 0.81 32.19 -39.88
C ARG A 748 0.01 33.42 -39.47
N HIS A 749 0.54 34.19 -38.52
CA HIS A 749 0.06 35.52 -38.17
C HIS A 749 1.25 36.50 -38.20
N GLY A 750 1.29 37.38 -39.20
CA GLY A 750 2.50 38.17 -39.48
C GLY A 750 3.69 37.26 -39.78
N ALA A 751 4.77 37.39 -39.00
CA ALA A 751 5.97 36.56 -39.09
C ALA A 751 5.89 35.25 -38.28
N THR A 752 4.87 35.08 -37.43
CA THR A 752 4.77 33.94 -36.50
C THR A 752 4.17 32.74 -37.22
N ALA A 753 4.92 31.63 -37.28
CA ALA A 753 4.45 30.35 -37.79
C ALA A 753 3.60 29.61 -36.74
N LEU A 754 2.47 29.03 -37.16
CA LEU A 754 1.49 28.39 -36.28
C LEU A 754 1.02 27.04 -36.85
N SER A 755 0.60 26.13 -35.98
CA SER A 755 -0.04 24.86 -36.36
C SER A 755 -1.35 24.67 -35.61
N LEU A 756 -2.38 24.21 -36.34
CA LEU A 756 -3.62 23.73 -35.76
C LEU A 756 -3.51 22.22 -35.58
N VAL A 757 -3.79 21.73 -34.38
CA VAL A 757 -3.58 20.32 -34.05
C VAL A 757 -4.79 19.76 -33.31
N ALA A 758 -5.29 18.62 -33.78
CA ALA A 758 -6.25 17.80 -33.04
C ALA A 758 -5.47 16.87 -32.11
N VAL A 759 -5.87 16.82 -30.84
CA VAL A 759 -5.14 16.14 -29.76
C VAL A 759 -6.08 15.18 -29.04
N ARG A 760 -5.64 13.94 -28.83
CA ARG A 760 -6.31 12.95 -28.00
C ARG A 760 -5.38 12.54 -26.86
N ILE A 761 -5.87 12.58 -25.64
CA ILE A 761 -5.10 12.13 -24.47
C ILE A 761 -5.57 10.75 -24.04
N ALA A 762 -4.63 9.83 -23.89
CA ALA A 762 -4.89 8.54 -23.23
C ALA A 762 -4.81 8.69 -21.72
N THR A 763 -3.81 9.44 -21.24
CA THR A 763 -3.61 9.76 -19.82
C THR A 763 -4.11 11.17 -19.50
N GLY A 764 -4.53 11.43 -18.25
CA GLY A 764 -5.06 12.74 -17.84
C GLY A 764 -4.23 13.41 -16.74
N ARG A 765 -2.93 13.68 -16.98
CA ARG A 765 -2.07 14.35 -15.98
C ARG A 765 -2.28 15.87 -15.94
N ARG A 766 -1.90 16.50 -14.83
CA ARG A 766 -1.98 17.97 -14.66
C ARG A 766 -1.15 18.69 -15.72
N HIS A 767 -1.79 19.58 -16.50
CA HIS A 767 -1.18 20.32 -17.62
C HIS A 767 -0.52 19.45 -18.70
N GLN A 768 -0.90 18.17 -18.84
CA GLN A 768 -0.22 17.22 -19.75
C GLN A 768 -0.05 17.75 -21.18
N ILE A 769 -1.12 18.28 -21.79
CA ILE A 769 -1.07 18.78 -23.17
C ILE A 769 -0.07 19.94 -23.26
N ARG A 770 -0.19 20.92 -22.37
CA ARG A 770 0.65 22.13 -22.37
C ARG A 770 2.13 21.81 -22.16
N SER A 771 2.44 20.92 -21.21
CA SER A 771 3.83 20.49 -20.95
C SER A 771 4.41 19.65 -22.09
N HIS A 772 3.63 18.75 -22.70
CA HIS A 772 4.07 17.97 -23.86
C HIS A 772 4.40 18.88 -25.05
N PHE A 773 3.53 19.83 -25.34
CA PHE A 773 3.71 20.76 -26.47
C PHE A 773 4.90 21.70 -26.25
N ALA A 774 5.12 22.17 -25.03
CA ALA A 774 6.33 22.91 -24.68
C ALA A 774 7.61 22.06 -24.82
N HIS A 775 7.58 20.80 -24.37
CA HIS A 775 8.72 19.87 -24.44
C HIS A 775 9.14 19.56 -25.89
N VAL A 776 8.19 19.40 -26.80
CA VAL A 776 8.52 19.20 -28.24
C VAL A 776 8.82 20.50 -28.99
N GLY A 777 8.94 21.64 -28.28
CA GLY A 777 9.30 22.93 -28.86
C GLY A 777 8.16 23.67 -29.59
N HIS A 778 6.91 23.26 -29.35
CA HIS A 778 5.72 23.83 -29.99
C HIS A 778 4.68 24.23 -28.92
N PRO A 779 4.98 25.18 -28.02
CA PRO A 779 4.06 25.52 -26.94
C PRO A 779 2.73 26.08 -27.47
N THR A 780 1.66 25.93 -26.69
CA THR A 780 0.33 26.43 -27.04
C THR A 780 0.29 27.96 -27.04
N VAL A 781 -0.43 28.55 -28.00
CA VAL A 781 -0.54 30.00 -28.15
C VAL A 781 -1.25 30.62 -26.94
N CYS A 782 -0.73 31.76 -26.47
CA CYS A 782 -1.20 32.49 -25.31
C CYS A 782 -1.16 31.66 -24.00
N ASP A 783 -0.13 30.83 -23.85
CA ASP A 783 0.13 30.07 -22.63
C ASP A 783 1.09 30.80 -21.69
N GLY A 784 0.56 31.54 -20.72
CA GLY A 784 1.36 32.30 -19.75
C GLY A 784 2.19 31.46 -18.77
N LYS A 785 2.07 30.13 -18.77
CA LYS A 785 2.84 29.25 -17.86
C LYS A 785 4.01 28.54 -18.58
N TYR A 786 3.83 28.20 -19.85
CA TYR A 786 4.78 27.38 -20.62
C TYR A 786 5.42 28.10 -21.81
N THR A 787 5.10 29.37 -22.02
CA THR A 787 5.79 30.24 -23.00
C THR A 787 6.54 31.36 -22.29
N ALA A 788 7.57 31.89 -22.95
CA ALA A 788 8.25 33.09 -22.48
C ALA A 788 7.26 34.27 -22.38
N LYS A 789 7.38 35.08 -21.33
CA LYS A 789 6.45 36.18 -21.04
C LYS A 789 6.27 37.13 -22.24
N ALA A 790 7.35 37.45 -22.94
CA ALA A 790 7.33 38.29 -24.14
C ALA A 790 6.52 37.66 -25.29
N THR A 791 6.68 36.36 -25.53
CA THR A 791 5.89 35.62 -26.53
C THR A 791 4.41 35.58 -26.13
N CYS A 792 4.10 35.28 -24.87
CA CYS A 792 2.71 35.28 -24.39
C CYS A 792 2.04 36.65 -24.51
N GLN A 793 2.78 37.74 -24.30
CA GLN A 793 2.28 39.11 -24.50
C GLN A 793 2.03 39.40 -25.98
N ALA A 794 2.94 38.99 -26.87
CA ALA A 794 2.74 39.13 -28.31
C ALA A 794 1.55 38.31 -28.83
N ASP A 795 1.32 37.13 -28.25
CA ASP A 795 0.21 36.24 -28.57
C ASP A 795 -1.16 36.85 -28.27
N GLN A 796 -1.26 37.86 -27.40
CA GLN A 796 -2.53 38.55 -27.11
C GLN A 796 -3.13 39.24 -28.35
N ASN A 797 -2.29 39.55 -29.35
CA ASN A 797 -2.75 40.04 -30.65
C ASN A 797 -3.43 38.93 -31.49
N ILE A 798 -3.08 37.67 -31.24
CA ILE A 798 -3.61 36.49 -31.94
C ILE A 798 -4.83 35.94 -31.20
N CYS A 799 -4.70 35.67 -29.91
CA CYS A 799 -5.71 35.01 -29.08
C CYS A 799 -5.79 35.63 -27.69
N ALA A 800 -7.00 35.80 -27.14
CA ALA A 800 -7.22 36.44 -25.85
C ALA A 800 -6.85 35.55 -24.63
N ARG A 801 -6.77 34.24 -24.83
CA ARG A 801 -6.47 33.25 -23.79
C ARG A 801 -5.76 32.03 -24.40
N ASN A 802 -5.35 31.08 -23.57
CA ASN A 802 -4.78 29.82 -24.05
C ASN A 802 -5.74 29.13 -25.05
N PHE A 803 -5.26 28.92 -26.29
CA PHE A 803 -5.99 28.20 -27.34
C PHE A 803 -5.95 26.69 -27.07
N LEU A 804 -6.78 26.27 -26.12
CA LEU A 804 -7.01 24.88 -25.75
C LEU A 804 -8.50 24.68 -25.46
N HIS A 805 -9.13 23.83 -26.26
CA HIS A 805 -10.56 23.55 -26.16
C HIS A 805 -10.86 22.06 -26.30
N ARG A 806 -11.60 21.48 -25.34
CA ARG A 806 -12.07 20.09 -25.43
C ARG A 806 -13.40 20.04 -26.17
N TYR A 807 -13.33 19.65 -27.43
CA TYR A 807 -14.49 19.69 -28.32
C TYR A 807 -15.31 18.40 -28.29
N ARG A 808 -14.74 17.25 -27.88
CA ARG A 808 -15.43 15.96 -27.95
C ARG A 808 -15.21 15.08 -26.73
N LEU A 809 -16.29 14.44 -26.29
CA LEU A 809 -16.33 13.35 -25.32
C LEU A 809 -17.12 12.18 -25.89
N ALA A 810 -16.61 10.95 -25.72
CA ALA A 810 -17.39 9.74 -25.95
C ALA A 810 -17.22 8.76 -24.80
N PHE A 811 -18.31 8.12 -24.39
CA PHE A 811 -18.39 7.23 -23.22
C PHE A 811 -19.59 6.27 -23.37
N LYS A 812 -19.72 5.29 -22.48
CA LYS A 812 -20.90 4.40 -22.41
C LYS A 812 -21.75 4.74 -21.19
N ASP A 813 -23.06 4.53 -21.24
CA ASP A 813 -23.92 4.58 -20.04
C ASP A 813 -23.96 3.23 -19.29
N LEU A 814 -24.73 3.14 -18.19
CA LEU A 814 -24.86 1.90 -17.41
C LEU A 814 -25.48 0.73 -18.18
N ALA A 815 -26.26 1.03 -19.23
CA ALA A 815 -26.84 0.04 -20.14
C ALA A 815 -25.84 -0.38 -21.24
N GLY A 816 -24.64 0.19 -21.26
CA GLY A 816 -23.61 -0.07 -22.26
C GLY A 816 -23.82 0.67 -23.58
N LYS A 817 -24.83 1.54 -23.69
CA LYS A 817 -25.07 2.34 -24.90
C LYS A 817 -23.99 3.42 -25.00
N SER A 818 -23.41 3.53 -26.19
CA SER A 818 -22.38 4.54 -26.46
C SER A 818 -23.01 5.90 -26.72
N HIS A 819 -22.45 6.93 -26.11
CA HIS A 819 -22.82 8.33 -26.26
C HIS A 819 -21.62 9.14 -26.73
N GLU A 820 -21.86 10.05 -27.66
CA GLU A 820 -20.85 10.95 -28.22
C GLU A 820 -21.40 12.37 -28.21
N VAL A 821 -20.64 13.29 -27.62
CA VAL A 821 -20.99 14.70 -27.51
C VAL A 821 -19.85 15.51 -28.13
N MET A 822 -20.21 16.40 -29.05
CA MET A 822 -19.29 17.31 -29.72
C MET A 822 -19.76 18.75 -29.59
N MET A 823 -18.82 19.68 -29.49
CA MET A 823 -19.06 21.13 -29.45
C MET A 823 -18.17 21.83 -30.48
N PRO A 824 -18.69 22.85 -31.19
CA PRO A 824 -17.89 23.67 -32.09
C PRO A 824 -16.85 24.48 -31.32
N VAL A 825 -15.87 25.03 -32.06
CA VAL A 825 -14.88 25.95 -31.49
C VAL A 825 -15.61 27.19 -30.93
N PRO A 826 -15.39 27.59 -29.67
CA PRO A 826 -16.02 28.75 -29.06
C PRO A 826 -15.75 30.06 -29.81
N ALA A 827 -16.73 30.98 -29.81
CA ALA A 827 -16.68 32.23 -30.57
C ALA A 827 -15.41 33.07 -30.32
N ASP A 828 -14.89 33.09 -29.09
CA ASP A 828 -13.67 33.80 -28.73
C ASP A 828 -12.41 33.21 -29.41
N LEU A 829 -12.34 31.88 -29.55
CA LEU A 829 -11.25 31.21 -30.27
C LEU A 829 -11.43 31.31 -31.79
N MET A 830 -12.67 31.38 -32.28
CA MET A 830 -12.98 31.58 -33.70
C MET A 830 -12.43 32.90 -34.22
N VAL A 831 -12.52 33.97 -33.43
CA VAL A 831 -11.88 35.27 -33.75
C VAL A 831 -10.38 35.13 -33.97
N SER A 832 -9.73 34.22 -33.23
CA SER A 832 -8.29 33.98 -33.38
C SER A 832 -7.99 33.25 -34.70
N LEU A 833 -8.84 32.30 -35.09
CA LEU A 833 -8.72 31.60 -36.37
C LEU A 833 -8.97 32.51 -37.58
N GLN A 834 -9.83 33.53 -37.45
CA GLN A 834 -10.04 34.54 -38.50
C GLN A 834 -8.82 35.44 -38.73
N ARG A 835 -7.94 35.56 -37.73
CA ARG A 835 -6.73 36.40 -37.81
C ARG A 835 -5.54 35.68 -38.45
N VAL A 836 -5.58 34.35 -38.56
CA VAL A 836 -4.46 33.59 -39.15
C VAL A 836 -4.63 33.43 -40.66
N THR A 837 -3.50 33.38 -41.37
CA THR A 837 -3.47 33.10 -42.81
C THR A 837 -2.94 31.69 -43.04
N SER A 838 -3.69 30.87 -43.77
CA SER A 838 -3.30 29.49 -44.06
C SER A 838 -2.07 29.42 -44.98
N ARG A 839 -1.24 28.40 -44.78
CA ARG A 839 -0.01 28.21 -45.55
C ARG A 839 -0.27 27.68 -46.97
N ASP A 840 -1.21 26.75 -47.10
CA ASP A 840 -1.54 26.05 -48.33
C ASP A 840 -3.06 25.81 -48.44
N PHE A 841 -3.50 25.27 -49.58
CA PHE A 841 -4.91 25.03 -49.87
C PHE A 841 -5.56 24.05 -48.87
N GLN A 842 -4.88 22.95 -48.53
CA GLN A 842 -5.36 21.97 -47.55
C GLN A 842 -5.54 22.59 -46.16
N SER A 843 -4.59 23.44 -45.74
CA SER A 843 -4.69 24.21 -44.51
C SER A 843 -5.82 25.25 -44.57
N SER A 844 -6.06 25.85 -45.73
CA SER A 844 -7.17 26.79 -45.95
C SER A 844 -8.53 26.13 -45.81
N GLU A 845 -8.70 24.94 -46.39
CA GLU A 845 -9.91 24.13 -46.26
C GLU A 845 -10.17 23.75 -44.80
N THR A 846 -9.14 23.26 -44.10
CA THR A 846 -9.27 22.85 -42.70
C THR A 846 -9.57 24.03 -41.75
N VAL A 847 -8.92 25.18 -41.95
CA VAL A 847 -9.22 26.39 -41.16
C VAL A 847 -10.62 26.90 -41.46
N HIS A 848 -11.06 26.85 -42.71
CA HIS A 848 -12.42 27.20 -43.10
C HIS A 848 -13.46 26.26 -42.46
N ASP A 849 -13.21 24.94 -42.48
CA ASP A 849 -14.04 23.92 -41.85
C ASP A 849 -14.22 24.12 -40.34
N TRP A 850 -13.17 24.55 -39.65
CA TRP A 850 -13.24 24.89 -38.23
C TRP A 850 -14.00 26.21 -38.00
N LEU A 851 -13.89 27.17 -38.92
CA LEU A 851 -14.58 28.47 -38.87
C LEU A 851 -16.08 28.40 -39.18
N THR A 852 -16.52 27.45 -40.00
CA THR A 852 -17.94 27.27 -40.34
C THR A 852 -18.67 26.35 -39.35
N GLY A 853 -17.95 25.74 -38.41
CA GLY A 853 -18.51 24.87 -37.37
C GLY A 853 -19.04 23.52 -37.87
N SER A 854 -19.04 23.27 -39.18
CA SER A 854 -19.63 22.11 -39.83
C SER A 854 -18.79 20.83 -39.77
N SER A 855 -17.54 20.89 -39.26
CA SER A 855 -16.56 19.81 -39.47
C SER A 855 -15.54 19.62 -38.31
N LEU A 856 -15.93 19.80 -37.05
CA LEU A 856 -15.17 19.13 -35.99
C LEU A 856 -15.50 17.64 -36.05
N ARG A 857 -14.56 16.84 -36.55
CA ARG A 857 -14.77 15.42 -36.85
C ARG A 857 -14.42 14.53 -35.66
N SER A 858 -14.88 13.28 -35.69
CA SER A 858 -14.36 12.27 -34.77
C SER A 858 -12.88 12.08 -35.03
N TRP A 859 -12.15 11.66 -34.00
CA TRP A 859 -10.70 11.43 -34.11
C TRP A 859 -10.32 10.53 -35.28
N GLN A 860 -11.14 9.52 -35.62
CA GLN A 860 -10.88 8.59 -36.72
C GLN A 860 -10.89 9.30 -38.08
N ASP A 861 -11.75 10.31 -38.23
CA ASP A 861 -12.01 11.00 -39.50
C ASP A 861 -11.06 12.17 -39.78
N TYR A 862 -10.26 12.57 -38.79
CA TYR A 862 -9.19 13.55 -39.00
C TYR A 862 -8.07 12.94 -39.86
N THR A 863 -7.87 13.45 -41.07
CA THR A 863 -6.71 13.15 -41.90
C THR A 863 -5.57 14.11 -41.54
N PRO A 864 -4.36 13.61 -41.18
CA PRO A 864 -3.21 14.48 -40.96
C PRO A 864 -2.86 15.25 -42.24
N LEU A 865 -2.34 16.47 -42.10
CA LEU A 865 -1.77 17.24 -43.20
C LEU A 865 -0.75 16.37 -43.96
N MET A 866 -0.84 16.28 -45.29
CA MET A 866 0.10 15.44 -46.03
C MET A 866 1.48 16.10 -46.00
N SER A 867 2.53 15.31 -45.73
CA SER A 867 3.89 15.82 -45.86
C SER A 867 4.18 16.06 -47.35
N ASN A 868 4.27 17.32 -47.77
CA ASN A 868 4.87 17.68 -49.05
C ASN A 868 6.37 17.35 -49.04
N VAL A 869 6.71 16.07 -49.11
CA VAL A 869 8.01 15.61 -49.58
C VAL A 869 7.87 15.48 -51.09
N GLY A 870 8.31 16.51 -51.81
CA GLY A 870 8.43 16.49 -53.26
C GLY A 870 7.20 17.00 -54.02
N GLY A 871 7.12 18.32 -54.20
CA GLY A 871 6.34 18.88 -55.30
C GLY A 871 6.97 18.47 -56.62
N LYS A 872 6.46 17.39 -57.23
CA LYS A 872 6.31 17.18 -58.68
C LYS A 872 5.60 15.83 -58.89
N TYR A 873 4.53 15.87 -59.68
CA TYR A 873 3.68 14.77 -60.15
C TYR A 873 2.50 14.35 -59.27
N SER A 874 1.38 15.03 -59.50
CA SER A 874 0.07 14.40 -59.56
C SER A 874 -0.82 15.18 -60.54
N ARG A 875 -0.52 15.08 -61.84
CA ARG A 875 -1.57 15.10 -62.86
C ARG A 875 -1.70 13.66 -63.33
N HIS A 876 -2.92 13.16 -63.27
CA HIS A 876 -3.32 11.83 -63.71
C HIS A 876 -2.65 11.42 -65.03
N CYS A 877 -1.91 10.32 -65.00
CA CYS A 877 -1.59 9.54 -66.20
C CYS A 877 -2.16 8.14 -66.01
N LEU A 878 -3.01 7.73 -66.95
CA LEU A 878 -3.58 6.40 -67.14
C LEU A 878 -2.50 5.33 -67.46
N CYS A 879 -1.50 5.13 -66.60
CA CYS A 879 -0.43 4.14 -66.85
C CYS A 879 -0.47 2.90 -65.94
N CYS A 880 -1.38 2.82 -64.96
CA CYS A 880 -1.43 1.65 -64.06
C CYS A 880 -2.03 0.37 -64.68
N TRP A 881 -2.51 0.40 -65.93
CA TRP A 881 -2.90 -0.83 -66.64
C TRP A 881 -1.72 -1.57 -67.30
N TRP A 882 -0.54 -0.96 -67.43
CA TRP A 882 0.62 -1.58 -68.08
C TRP A 882 1.57 -2.32 -67.13
N CYS A 883 1.50 -2.07 -65.81
CA CYS A 883 2.42 -2.70 -64.85
C CYS A 883 2.11 -4.17 -64.55
N TRP A 884 0.89 -4.66 -64.82
CA TRP A 884 0.58 -6.10 -64.68
C TRP A 884 1.12 -6.96 -65.83
N LEU A 885 1.44 -6.37 -66.99
CA LEU A 885 2.02 -7.11 -68.13
C LEU A 885 3.55 -7.29 -68.04
N LEU A 886 4.24 -6.49 -67.21
CA LEU A 886 5.71 -6.46 -67.12
C LEU A 886 6.29 -7.54 -66.19
N VAL A 887 5.50 -8.11 -65.28
CA VAL A 887 5.94 -9.22 -64.42
C VAL A 887 6.06 -10.53 -65.20
N PHE A 888 5.34 -10.68 -66.33
CA PHE A 888 5.42 -11.87 -67.18
C PHE A 888 6.61 -11.85 -68.16
N VAL A 889 7.19 -10.67 -68.44
CA VAL A 889 8.27 -10.52 -69.42
C VAL A 889 9.67 -10.67 -68.79
N VAL A 890 9.81 -10.46 -67.48
CA VAL A 890 11.10 -10.61 -66.77
C VAL A 890 11.52 -12.09 -66.63
N LEU A 891 10.58 -13.04 -66.74
CA LEU A 891 10.94 -14.47 -66.71
C LEU A 891 11.56 -14.99 -68.03
N VAL A 892 11.46 -14.23 -69.13
CA VAL A 892 11.97 -14.64 -70.46
C VAL A 892 13.33 -14.01 -70.80
N ILE A 893 13.73 -12.94 -70.10
CA ILE A 893 15.00 -12.21 -70.35
C ILE A 893 16.07 -12.64 -69.35
N MET A 894 16.28 -13.95 -69.20
CA MET A 894 17.45 -14.52 -68.52
C MET A 894 18.32 -15.38 -69.45
N ILE A 895 18.05 -15.38 -70.76
CA ILE A 895 18.74 -16.26 -71.73
C ILE A 895 19.66 -15.51 -72.71
N VAL A 896 19.60 -14.18 -72.82
CA VAL A 896 20.49 -13.44 -73.73
C VAL A 896 21.12 -12.26 -72.99
N GLY A 897 22.42 -12.38 -72.71
CA GLY A 897 23.21 -11.31 -72.13
C GLY A 897 23.23 -10.08 -73.06
N VAL A 898 22.54 -9.02 -72.63
CA VAL A 898 22.57 -7.72 -73.31
C VAL A 898 22.87 -6.64 -72.27
N THR A 899 23.94 -5.89 -72.53
CA THR A 899 24.34 -4.71 -71.76
C THR A 899 23.39 -3.54 -72.08
N VAL A 900 22.73 -2.98 -71.07
CA VAL A 900 21.87 -1.79 -71.23
C VAL A 900 22.64 -0.55 -70.79
N TYR A 901 22.67 0.48 -71.63
CA TYR A 901 23.16 1.80 -71.28
C TYR A 901 21.98 2.72 -70.93
N CYS A 902 22.08 3.42 -69.79
CA CYS A 902 21.15 4.47 -69.41
C CYS A 902 21.83 5.84 -69.44
N TYR A 903 21.22 6.78 -70.18
CA TYR A 903 21.64 8.19 -70.23
C TYR A 903 20.87 9.01 -69.19
N CYS A 904 21.58 9.62 -68.23
CA CYS A 904 20.96 10.46 -67.21
C CYS A 904 20.96 11.93 -67.65
N ARG A 905 19.76 12.47 -67.93
CA ARG A 905 19.58 13.84 -68.45
C ARG A 905 19.78 14.97 -67.41
N CYS A 906 20.07 14.64 -66.15
CA CYS A 906 20.39 15.64 -65.11
C CYS A 906 21.90 15.89 -64.94
N CYS A 907 22.78 15.01 -65.45
CA CYS A 907 24.24 15.12 -65.27
C CYS A 907 25.08 14.89 -66.55
N GLU A 908 24.45 14.71 -67.73
CA GLU A 908 25.11 14.44 -69.03
C GLU A 908 26.27 13.42 -68.98
N CYS A 909 26.09 12.26 -68.36
CA CYS A 909 27.07 11.16 -68.38
C CYS A 909 26.41 9.80 -68.63
N TRP A 910 27.17 8.88 -69.26
CA TRP A 910 26.80 7.48 -69.49
C TRP A 910 27.45 6.60 -68.42
N CYS A 911 26.65 5.84 -67.67
CA CYS A 911 27.17 4.84 -66.73
C CYS A 911 26.93 3.42 -67.26
N CYS A 912 27.98 2.60 -67.25
CA CYS A 912 27.94 1.19 -67.64
C CYS A 912 28.02 0.33 -66.37
N CYS A 913 27.03 -0.52 -66.09
CA CYS A 913 27.07 -1.49 -65.00
C CYS A 913 27.18 -2.90 -65.60
N ALA A 914 28.37 -3.50 -65.50
CA ALA A 914 28.57 -4.91 -65.81
C ALA A 914 28.47 -5.72 -64.50
N VAL A 915 27.55 -6.69 -64.44
CA VAL A 915 27.47 -7.66 -63.35
C VAL A 915 28.12 -8.96 -63.83
N GLY A 916 29.33 -9.24 -63.33
CA GLY A 916 30.02 -10.51 -63.56
C GLY A 916 29.69 -11.52 -62.45
N CYS A 917 29.11 -12.66 -62.83
CA CYS A 917 28.92 -13.82 -61.96
C CYS A 917 30.22 -14.64 -61.84
N LEU A 918 30.66 -14.93 -60.61
CA LEU A 918 31.53 -16.07 -60.31
C LEU A 918 31.04 -16.74 -59.02
N GLY A 919 30.56 -17.97 -59.15
CA GLY A 919 30.22 -18.85 -58.04
C GLY A 919 31.39 -19.71 -57.62
N ALA A 920 31.42 -20.10 -56.34
CA ALA A 920 32.15 -21.27 -55.87
C ALA A 920 31.54 -21.78 -54.55
N VAL A 921 31.51 -23.11 -54.43
CA VAL A 921 30.86 -23.95 -53.44
C VAL A 921 31.88 -24.43 -52.39
N GLY A 922 31.50 -24.51 -51.11
CA GLY A 922 31.87 -25.65 -50.24
C GLY A 922 32.78 -25.46 -49.00
N VAL A 923 32.25 -25.92 -47.85
CA VAL A 923 32.86 -26.77 -46.78
C VAL A 923 33.60 -26.16 -45.55
N VAL A 924 32.88 -26.14 -44.40
CA VAL A 924 33.14 -26.72 -43.03
C VAL A 924 34.47 -26.50 -42.23
N ARG A 925 34.28 -25.95 -40.99
CA ARG A 925 34.95 -26.12 -39.64
C ARG A 925 36.33 -25.50 -39.23
N VAL A 926 36.23 -24.62 -38.19
CA VAL A 926 36.87 -24.65 -36.83
C VAL A 926 38.35 -24.21 -36.61
N ILE A 927 38.53 -23.42 -35.52
CA ILE A 927 39.74 -23.01 -34.72
C ILE A 927 40.42 -21.64 -35.04
N GLY A 928 40.04 -20.61 -34.28
CA GLY A 928 40.83 -20.00 -33.20
C GLY A 928 42.22 -19.36 -33.44
N VAL A 929 42.26 -18.03 -33.28
CA VAL A 929 43.33 -17.17 -32.70
C VAL A 929 44.55 -16.81 -33.56
N PHE A 930 44.64 -15.52 -33.96
CA PHE A 930 45.82 -14.61 -33.91
C PHE A 930 45.39 -13.25 -34.51
N VAL A 931 45.01 -12.26 -33.68
CA VAL A 931 45.78 -11.04 -33.33
C VAL A 931 46.20 -10.14 -34.50
N ARG A 932 45.62 -8.91 -34.50
CA ARG A 932 46.14 -7.62 -34.99
C ARG A 932 46.79 -7.57 -36.38
N SER A 933 46.10 -6.91 -37.32
CA SER A 933 46.49 -5.62 -37.92
C SER A 933 45.88 -5.47 -39.31
N TRP A 934 44.97 -4.50 -39.46
CA TRP A 934 44.75 -3.63 -40.64
C TRP A 934 43.32 -3.07 -40.62
N CYS A 935 43.12 -2.11 -39.72
CA CYS A 935 42.22 -1.00 -39.99
C CYS A 935 42.97 -0.03 -40.90
N PHE A 936 42.73 -0.05 -42.21
CA PHE A 936 42.87 1.13 -43.08
C PHE A 936 42.15 0.81 -44.40
N TRP A 937 41.29 1.74 -44.84
CA TRP A 937 40.48 1.73 -46.07
C TRP A 937 39.09 1.07 -46.02
N CYS A 938 38.17 1.75 -45.34
CA CYS A 938 36.79 1.92 -45.84
C CYS A 938 36.20 3.21 -45.26
N SER A 939 36.70 4.34 -45.76
CA SER A 939 36.09 5.66 -45.57
C SER A 939 35.96 6.28 -46.95
N TRP A 940 34.77 6.20 -47.53
CA TRP A 940 34.19 7.18 -48.47
C TRP A 940 32.84 6.65 -48.98
N CYS A 941 31.78 6.96 -48.23
CA CYS A 941 30.45 7.32 -48.76
C CYS A 941 29.47 7.55 -47.59
N CYS A 942 29.75 8.56 -46.77
CA CYS A 942 28.80 9.17 -45.84
C CYS A 942 29.22 10.63 -45.62
N CYS A 943 28.66 11.56 -46.40
CA CYS A 943 28.35 12.94 -46.01
C CYS A 943 27.96 13.77 -47.24
N CYS A 944 26.68 14.11 -47.35
CA CYS A 944 26.21 15.41 -47.88
C CYS A 944 24.80 15.68 -47.35
N TYR A 945 24.76 16.01 -46.06
CA TYR A 945 23.73 16.84 -45.43
C TYR A 945 24.42 18.16 -45.06
N CYS A 946 23.70 19.27 -45.17
CA CYS A 946 24.04 20.64 -44.73
C CYS A 946 24.73 21.58 -45.74
N CYS A 947 23.91 22.34 -46.47
CA CYS A 947 24.16 23.77 -46.69
C CYS A 947 22.83 24.50 -46.89
N CYS A 948 22.38 25.23 -45.86
CA CYS A 948 21.69 26.52 -45.97
C CYS A 948 21.30 27.03 -44.56
N ARG A 949 22.20 27.78 -43.92
CA ARG A 949 21.78 28.91 -43.09
C ARG A 949 22.86 29.98 -42.99
N CYS A 950 22.41 31.19 -43.35
CA CYS A 950 22.77 32.51 -42.82
C CYS A 950 24.13 33.13 -43.17
N CYS A 951 24.02 34.14 -44.03
CA CYS A 951 24.77 35.39 -43.92
C CYS A 951 24.70 35.96 -42.49
N CYS A 952 25.84 36.29 -41.90
CA CYS A 952 26.10 37.55 -41.18
C CYS A 952 27.61 37.67 -40.86
N CYS A 953 28.06 38.92 -40.84
CA CYS A 953 29.43 39.43 -40.97
C CYS A 953 30.41 39.16 -39.79
N CYS A 954 31.65 39.59 -40.05
CA CYS A 954 32.79 39.88 -39.14
C CYS A 954 33.84 38.75 -39.06
N VAL A 955 34.90 38.76 -39.88
CA VAL A 955 36.12 39.61 -39.85
C VAL A 955 37.10 39.22 -38.72
N TRP A 956 38.13 38.48 -39.17
CA TRP A 956 39.56 38.55 -38.83
C TRP A 956 40.12 37.99 -37.50
N TRP A 957 41.04 37.04 -37.71
CA TRP A 957 42.42 36.92 -37.18
C TRP A 957 42.68 36.23 -35.83
N TRP A 958 43.26 35.02 -35.95
CA TRP A 958 44.57 34.58 -35.38
C TRP A 958 44.79 34.89 -33.89
N TRP A 959 44.61 33.92 -32.97
CA TRP A 959 45.52 32.82 -32.60
C TRP A 959 44.77 31.84 -31.69
#